data_AF-A0A934S8E6-F1
#
_entry.id   AF-A0A934S8E6-F1
#
_cell.length_a   1.000
_cell.length_b   1.000
_cell.length_c   1.000
_cell.angle_alpha   90.00
_cell.angle_beta   90.00
_cell.angle_gamma   90.00
#
_symmetry.space_group_name_H-M   'P 1'
#
loop_
_entity.id
_entity.type
_entity.pdbx_description
1 polymer ?
#
loop_
_entity_poly.entity_id
_entity_poly.type
_entity_poly.pdbx_seq_one_letter_code
_entity_poly.pdbx_strand_id
1 'polypeptide(L)'
;MTDLSQRLTDRKTPLNIHLIGVAGSGMSGLALLLMGMGHHVSGSDKVTTAETDRMQGLGLVFSSPPSAAGVKGAELVVYSSAIKPDNPAFAAAKKAKIPLICRAECLAAILHTKKGIVISGTHGKTTTSAMTSHLLREADQKPCHYVGAEIPILGSNAKWSEEGVHMVAEGDESDGTLALYHPEHAVILNIEAEHLDFYRDIDHIKEVFTKLADQTTGKIVYCAEDPVAGEICEGRENAISYGWDDADYTASDIRELKGSSAFTVMKNGEPLGDVELGIPGNHNILNALAAIAIADCCGAEFTLIARALATFAGAKRRFETKYLSPKYRIVDDYGHHPTEIAATLQTARSLKPSRVVVLFQPHRYTRTQALAEDFGKVLQEADLVFITDVYPASEAPIPGISGQTLVDAVERNGDIRVVSVPDLATAHHTVGNALETGDLLITLGAGNVHEAGHRIAGDLKILEEMEALMPEGEIEGRLYEPMKKHTTMLVGGPAQYWIEPHSFYGFAFLVDYCRGRGIPVRVVGRGSNLLVRDGGIRGAVIHPTGGAFSEVTIDGKGMVTAGAGVRLKKLASVAGGHGIGGFEWMEGIPGNVGGALRMNAGAMGVETFDQVVRVTFLDEDGVIRTREREEIVAKYRNVAELRRNFALQAVFKGKADKPENIKKRWEDSREKRKNSQPIAASAGCIFKNPEYIAAGRLVDSMGLKGTTHGNAAVSETHGNFIINQGGATATEVLELIDSIKAQAKEQRYVDLETEVKILGEEEPTF
;
A
#
# COMPACT_ATOMS: atom_id res chain seq x y z
N MET A 1 -1.24 -5.86 47.91
CA MET A 1 -0.86 -4.60 47.26
C MET A 1 0.58 -4.30 47.58
N THR A 2 1.38 -3.94 46.57
CA THR A 2 2.78 -3.51 46.74
C THR A 2 2.84 -2.08 47.31
N ASP A 3 4.00 -1.64 47.82
CA ASP A 3 4.22 -0.25 48.26
C ASP A 3 3.92 0.77 47.15
N LEU A 4 4.35 0.46 45.91
CA LEU A 4 4.06 1.29 44.75
C LEU A 4 2.57 1.37 44.44
N SER A 5 1.84 0.24 44.47
CA SER A 5 0.38 0.23 44.26
C SER A 5 -0.33 1.14 45.28
N GLN A 6 0.08 1.12 46.54
CA GLN A 6 -0.48 1.99 47.57
C GLN A 6 -0.19 3.47 47.27
N ARG A 7 1.06 3.81 46.92
CA ARG A 7 1.43 5.18 46.54
C ARG A 7 0.68 5.69 45.31
N LEU A 8 0.45 4.86 44.31
CA LEU A 8 -0.31 5.24 43.11
C LEU A 8 -1.78 5.55 43.43
N THR A 9 -2.34 5.01 44.51
CA THR A 9 -3.72 5.33 44.93
C THR A 9 -3.82 6.58 45.82
N ASP A 10 -2.70 7.11 46.34
CA ASP A 10 -2.71 8.32 47.17
C ASP A 10 -2.81 9.60 46.33
N ARG A 11 -4.04 10.06 46.14
CA ARG A 11 -4.32 11.31 45.40
C ARG A 11 -4.00 12.58 46.16
N LYS A 12 -3.80 12.52 47.49
CA LYS A 12 -3.41 13.71 48.26
C LYS A 12 -1.97 14.10 47.98
N THR A 13 -1.17 13.14 47.50
CA THR A 13 0.25 13.32 47.23
C THR A 13 0.59 12.80 45.82
N PRO A 14 0.22 13.52 44.74
CA PRO A 14 0.53 13.12 43.38
C PRO A 14 2.04 12.93 43.15
N LEU A 15 2.42 11.81 42.55
CA LEU A 15 3.81 11.54 42.17
C LEU A 15 4.23 12.30 40.92
N ASN A 16 5.50 12.67 40.86
CA ASN A 16 6.17 13.09 39.63
C ASN A 16 6.80 11.88 38.93
N ILE A 17 6.19 11.41 37.84
CA ILE A 17 6.60 10.18 37.14
C ILE A 17 7.15 10.55 35.76
N HIS A 18 8.33 10.05 35.42
CA HIS A 18 8.93 10.23 34.09
C HIS A 18 8.95 8.92 33.29
N LEU A 19 8.41 8.93 32.07
CA LEU A 19 8.39 7.78 31.18
C LEU A 19 9.44 7.93 30.06
N ILE A 20 10.38 6.98 29.96
CA ILE A 20 11.36 6.92 28.88
C ILE A 20 10.87 5.97 27.79
N GLY A 21 10.74 6.47 26.56
CA GLY A 21 10.13 5.74 25.44
C GLY A 21 8.61 5.91 25.39
N VAL A 22 8.11 7.09 25.78
CA VAL A 22 6.66 7.35 25.97
C VAL A 22 5.84 7.31 24.67
N ALA A 23 6.48 7.40 23.50
CA ALA A 23 5.77 7.35 22.21
C ALA A 23 5.35 5.91 21.82
N GLY A 24 5.89 4.87 22.47
CA GLY A 24 5.47 3.49 22.25
C GLY A 24 4.04 3.23 22.74
N SER A 25 3.30 2.33 22.08
CA SER A 25 1.89 2.05 22.41
C SER A 25 1.69 1.62 23.87
N GLY A 26 2.55 0.75 24.39
CA GLY A 26 2.45 0.34 25.79
C GLY A 26 2.80 1.46 26.80
N MET A 27 3.78 2.30 26.48
CA MET A 27 4.21 3.38 27.39
C MET A 27 3.24 4.56 27.39
N SER A 28 2.68 4.92 26.23
CA SER A 28 1.61 5.92 26.13
C SER A 28 0.38 5.49 26.93
N GLY A 29 0.01 4.21 26.87
CA GLY A 29 -1.05 3.65 27.70
C GLY A 29 -0.82 3.85 29.19
N LEU A 30 0.40 3.58 29.69
CA LEU A 30 0.76 3.85 31.08
C LEU A 30 0.70 5.33 31.43
N ALA A 31 1.19 6.22 30.56
CA ALA A 31 1.11 7.66 30.78
C ALA A 31 -0.34 8.12 30.94
N LEU A 32 -1.26 7.64 30.10
CA LEU A 32 -2.70 7.95 30.18
C LEU A 32 -3.32 7.46 31.49
N LEU A 33 -2.99 6.25 31.93
CA LEU A 33 -3.48 5.72 33.21
C LEU A 33 -2.97 6.56 34.39
N LEU A 34 -1.67 6.83 34.45
CA LEU A 34 -1.06 7.60 35.53
C LEU A 34 -1.57 9.03 35.59
N MET A 35 -1.76 9.69 34.44
CA MET A 35 -2.41 11.01 34.37
C MET A 35 -3.87 10.93 34.84
N GLY A 36 -4.61 9.90 34.43
CA GLY A 36 -5.99 9.67 34.88
C GLY A 36 -6.12 9.36 36.36
N MET A 37 -5.09 8.77 36.98
CA MET A 37 -4.97 8.58 38.43
C MET A 37 -4.65 9.88 39.18
N GLY A 38 -4.28 10.95 38.46
CA GLY A 38 -4.02 12.29 39.01
C GLY A 38 -2.54 12.60 39.23
N HIS A 39 -1.61 11.80 38.71
CA HIS A 39 -0.18 12.02 38.85
C HIS A 39 0.38 13.03 37.84
N HIS A 40 1.52 13.64 38.16
CA HIS A 40 2.25 14.52 37.25
C HIS A 40 3.15 13.67 36.35
N VAL A 41 2.79 13.60 35.08
CA VAL A 41 3.48 12.74 34.11
C VAL A 41 4.32 13.56 33.15
N SER A 42 5.59 13.19 33.05
CA SER A 42 6.52 13.68 32.05
C SER A 42 7.05 12.49 31.23
N GLY A 43 7.58 12.74 30.04
CA GLY A 43 8.15 11.67 29.24
C GLY A 43 9.10 12.13 28.16
N SER A 44 9.88 11.19 27.65
CA SER A 44 10.85 11.44 26.59
C SER A 44 10.85 10.33 25.54
N ASP A 45 11.10 10.71 24.28
CA ASP A 45 11.26 9.76 23.18
C ASP A 45 12.19 10.33 22.10
N LYS A 46 12.72 9.46 21.22
CA LYS A 46 13.54 9.83 20.07
C LYS A 46 12.73 10.47 18.94
N VAL A 47 11.42 10.21 18.91
CA VAL A 47 10.50 10.69 17.86
C VAL A 47 9.28 11.35 18.49
N THR A 48 8.67 12.27 17.76
CA THR A 48 7.30 12.74 18.02
C THR A 48 6.30 11.89 17.26
N THR A 49 5.14 11.64 17.85
CA THR A 49 4.02 10.94 17.22
C THR A 49 2.71 11.68 17.48
N ALA A 50 1.67 11.38 16.70
CA ALA A 50 0.33 11.96 16.94
C ALA A 50 -0.17 11.68 18.37
N GLU A 51 0.22 10.56 18.96
CA GLU A 51 -0.15 10.19 20.33
C GLU A 51 0.62 11.02 21.38
N THR A 52 1.90 11.32 21.16
CA THR A 52 2.62 12.25 22.05
C THR A 52 2.02 13.65 21.99
N ASP A 53 1.65 14.12 20.79
CA ASP A 53 1.01 15.42 20.61
C ASP A 53 -0.35 15.48 21.35
N ARG A 54 -1.14 14.40 21.24
CA ARG A 54 -2.41 14.25 21.96
C ARG A 54 -2.22 14.29 23.48
N MET A 55 -1.27 13.52 24.01
CA MET A 55 -0.98 13.47 25.44
C MET A 55 -0.44 14.80 25.98
N GLN A 56 0.30 15.59 25.20
CA GLN A 56 0.69 16.94 25.60
C GLN A 56 -0.53 17.84 25.83
N GLY A 57 -1.58 17.71 25.00
CA GLY A 57 -2.86 18.37 25.21
C GLY A 57 -3.59 17.93 26.49
N LEU A 58 -3.28 16.75 27.02
CA LEU A 58 -3.80 16.21 28.28
C LEU A 58 -2.92 16.54 29.50
N GLY A 59 -1.78 17.21 29.30
CA GLY A 59 -0.87 17.65 30.37
C GLY A 59 0.46 16.89 30.46
N LEU A 60 0.79 16.01 29.49
CA LEU A 60 2.11 15.38 29.42
C LEU A 60 3.21 16.42 29.16
N VAL A 61 4.22 16.45 30.03
CA VAL A 61 5.46 17.23 29.76
C VAL A 61 6.40 16.36 28.91
N PHE A 62 6.43 16.60 27.60
CA PHE A 62 7.18 15.78 26.64
C PHE A 62 8.49 16.44 26.18
N SER A 63 9.53 15.62 25.95
CA SER A 63 10.78 16.05 25.33
C SER A 63 11.29 15.08 24.27
N SER A 64 11.70 15.61 23.11
CA SER A 64 12.45 14.88 22.09
C SER A 64 13.62 15.74 21.58
N PRO A 65 14.87 15.23 21.53
CA PRO A 65 15.31 13.91 21.98
C PRO A 65 15.34 13.76 23.52
N PRO A 66 15.54 12.54 24.06
CA PRO A 66 15.67 12.33 25.50
C PRO A 66 16.86 13.09 26.09
N SER A 67 16.68 13.67 27.28
CA SER A 67 17.73 14.47 27.94
C SER A 67 17.85 14.17 29.43
N ALA A 68 19.04 14.40 29.99
CA ALA A 68 19.28 14.26 31.43
C ALA A 68 18.45 15.23 32.28
N ALA A 69 18.08 16.40 31.72
CA ALA A 69 17.24 17.37 32.40
C ALA A 69 15.78 16.90 32.52
N GLY A 70 15.33 16.00 31.63
CA GLY A 70 13.95 15.51 31.60
C GLY A 70 13.52 14.74 32.85
N VAL A 71 14.46 14.09 33.56
CA VAL A 71 14.18 13.33 34.79
C VAL A 71 14.32 14.17 36.07
N LYS A 72 14.63 15.47 35.95
CA LYS A 72 14.85 16.32 37.13
C LYS A 72 13.53 16.50 37.89
N GLY A 73 13.53 16.12 39.17
CA GLY A 73 12.34 16.20 40.03
C GLY A 73 11.39 14.99 39.90
N ALA A 74 11.72 14.00 39.07
CA ALA A 74 10.99 12.74 39.05
C ALA A 74 11.23 11.95 40.34
N GLU A 75 10.16 11.41 40.90
CA GLU A 75 10.17 10.52 42.06
C GLU A 75 10.18 9.04 41.64
N LEU A 76 9.80 8.77 40.38
CA LEU A 76 9.80 7.46 39.76
C LEU A 76 10.09 7.61 38.26
N VAL A 77 10.91 6.72 37.72
CA VAL A 77 11.17 6.62 36.29
C VAL A 77 10.72 5.25 35.78
N VAL A 78 9.86 5.26 34.76
CA VAL A 78 9.39 4.06 34.06
C VAL A 78 10.04 3.99 32.69
N TYR A 79 10.55 2.83 32.29
CA TYR A 79 11.22 2.67 31.00
C TYR A 79 10.72 1.44 30.23
N SER A 80 10.71 1.52 28.90
CA SER A 80 10.39 0.38 28.03
C SER A 80 11.59 -0.58 27.88
N SER A 81 11.33 -1.81 27.46
CA SER A 81 12.36 -2.82 27.16
C SER A 81 13.33 -2.39 26.05
N ALA A 82 12.95 -1.44 25.20
CA ALA A 82 13.80 -0.89 24.14
C ALA A 82 14.85 0.14 24.65
N ILE A 83 14.74 0.58 25.91
CA ILE A 83 15.65 1.59 26.47
C ILE A 83 16.95 0.95 26.92
N LYS A 84 18.05 1.38 26.29
CA LYS A 84 19.41 0.96 26.64
C LYS A 84 19.98 1.79 27.82
N PRO A 85 20.92 1.23 28.61
CA PRO A 85 21.50 1.93 29.77
C PRO A 85 22.23 3.24 29.47
N ASP A 86 22.66 3.45 28.21
CA ASP A 86 23.33 4.65 27.73
C ASP A 86 22.34 5.78 27.36
N ASN A 87 21.03 5.54 27.41
CA ASN A 87 20.03 6.57 27.23
C ASN A 87 20.26 7.72 28.24
N PRO A 88 20.33 8.99 27.79
CA PRO A 88 20.66 10.12 28.66
C PRO A 88 19.73 10.28 29.88
N ALA A 89 18.44 10.03 29.72
CA ALA A 89 17.46 10.10 30.81
C ALA A 89 17.63 8.93 31.79
N PHE A 90 17.85 7.71 31.27
CA PHE A 90 18.07 6.52 32.09
C PHE A 90 19.35 6.64 32.94
N ALA A 91 20.46 7.03 32.31
CA ALA A 91 21.75 7.23 32.97
C ALA A 91 21.67 8.32 34.05
N ALA A 92 20.94 9.41 33.77
CA ALA A 92 20.71 10.49 34.73
C ALA A 92 19.87 10.03 35.94
N ALA A 93 18.78 9.31 35.71
CA ALA A 93 17.94 8.75 36.78
C ALA A 93 18.72 7.81 37.69
N LYS A 94 19.52 6.90 37.09
CA LYS A 94 20.39 5.98 37.80
C LYS A 94 21.44 6.72 38.64
N LYS A 95 22.07 7.77 38.09
CA LYS A 95 23.05 8.61 38.80
C LYS A 95 22.40 9.37 39.97
N ALA A 96 21.18 9.86 39.78
CA ALA A 96 20.40 10.56 40.80
C ALA A 96 19.76 9.62 41.84
N LYS A 97 19.89 8.29 41.67
CA LYS A 97 19.25 7.25 42.50
C LYS A 97 17.72 7.37 42.56
N ILE A 98 17.12 7.86 41.48
CA ILE A 98 15.66 7.85 41.32
C ILE A 98 15.24 6.39 41.07
N PRO A 99 14.19 5.88 41.75
CA PRO A 99 13.65 4.55 41.48
C PRO A 99 13.36 4.35 39.99
N LEU A 100 13.86 3.23 39.45
CA LEU A 100 13.69 2.82 38.06
C LEU A 100 12.90 1.52 38.06
N ILE A 101 11.78 1.51 37.33
CA ILE A 101 10.98 0.30 37.12
C ILE A 101 10.70 0.10 35.64
N CYS A 102 10.58 -1.15 35.22
CA CYS A 102 10.20 -1.45 33.85
C CYS A 102 8.70 -1.19 33.64
N ARG A 103 8.31 -1.10 32.36
CA ARG A 103 6.90 -0.97 31.94
C ARG A 103 5.97 -1.95 32.64
N ALA A 104 6.34 -3.22 32.71
CA ALA A 104 5.45 -4.25 33.24
C ALA A 104 5.29 -4.18 34.77
N GLU A 105 6.34 -3.82 35.51
CA GLU A 105 6.25 -3.55 36.95
C GLU A 105 5.28 -2.39 37.24
N CYS A 106 5.32 -1.34 36.41
CA CYS A 106 4.38 -0.23 36.51
C CYS A 106 2.93 -0.67 36.20
N LEU A 107 2.74 -1.45 35.14
CA LEU A 107 1.41 -1.97 34.79
C LEU A 107 0.85 -2.87 35.89
N ALA A 108 1.66 -3.79 36.43
CA ALA A 108 1.28 -4.65 37.53
C ALA A 108 0.88 -3.83 38.76
N ALA A 109 1.66 -2.80 39.10
CA ALA A 109 1.35 -1.93 40.22
C ALA A 109 0.01 -1.20 40.07
N ILE A 110 -0.32 -0.73 38.86
CA ILE A 110 -1.63 -0.11 38.55
C ILE A 110 -2.74 -1.17 38.58
N LEU A 111 -2.54 -2.33 37.97
CA LEU A 111 -3.51 -3.42 37.92
C LEU A 111 -3.94 -3.87 39.32
N HIS A 112 -3.01 -3.95 40.27
CA HIS A 112 -3.29 -4.32 41.66
C HIS A 112 -4.15 -3.31 42.43
N THR A 113 -4.41 -2.13 41.87
CA THR A 113 -5.30 -1.11 42.47
C THR A 113 -6.78 -1.35 42.15
N LYS A 114 -7.08 -2.24 41.22
CA LYS A 114 -8.42 -2.60 40.74
C LYS A 114 -8.60 -4.11 40.74
N LYS A 115 -9.83 -4.56 40.44
CA LYS A 115 -10.12 -5.96 40.13
C LYS A 115 -9.58 -6.29 38.74
N GLY A 116 -8.36 -6.81 38.68
CA GLY A 116 -7.63 -7.04 37.42
C GLY A 116 -8.20 -8.19 36.60
N ILE A 117 -8.39 -7.96 35.30
CA ILE A 117 -8.74 -8.94 34.28
C ILE A 117 -7.57 -8.97 33.29
N VAL A 118 -6.76 -10.03 33.31
CA VAL A 118 -5.59 -10.16 32.44
C VAL A 118 -5.91 -11.05 31.26
N ILE A 119 -5.72 -10.53 30.04
CA ILE A 119 -5.91 -11.29 28.81
C ILE A 119 -4.54 -11.64 28.22
N SER A 120 -4.25 -12.94 28.15
CA SER A 120 -2.93 -13.48 27.79
C SER A 120 -3.04 -14.59 26.74
N GLY A 121 -1.92 -14.88 26.07
CA GLY A 121 -1.80 -15.90 25.04
C GLY A 121 -0.98 -15.40 23.86
N THR A 122 -0.48 -16.26 22.99
CA THR A 122 0.38 -15.86 21.86
C THR A 122 -0.35 -14.90 20.91
N HIS A 123 -1.59 -15.22 20.56
CA HIS A 123 -2.40 -14.54 19.56
C HIS A 123 -3.76 -14.08 20.12
N GLY A 124 -4.36 -13.04 19.52
CA GLY A 124 -5.70 -12.57 19.85
C GLY A 124 -5.82 -11.63 21.06
N LYS A 125 -4.75 -11.44 21.85
CA LYS A 125 -4.76 -10.65 23.10
C LYS A 125 -5.39 -9.25 22.95
N THR A 126 -4.94 -8.47 21.97
CA THR A 126 -5.42 -7.11 21.73
C THR A 126 -6.89 -7.09 21.34
N THR A 127 -7.33 -8.02 20.49
CA THR A 127 -8.72 -8.13 20.06
C THR A 127 -9.63 -8.50 21.24
N THR A 128 -9.28 -9.53 21.99
CA THR A 128 -10.08 -9.99 23.13
C THR A 128 -10.09 -8.96 24.26
N SER A 129 -8.96 -8.31 24.59
CA SER A 129 -8.92 -7.26 25.62
C SER A 129 -9.75 -6.04 25.23
N ALA A 130 -9.75 -5.69 23.94
CA ALA A 130 -10.61 -4.65 23.40
C ALA A 130 -12.09 -5.02 23.49
N MET A 131 -12.46 -6.24 23.09
CA MET A 131 -13.83 -6.75 23.19
C MET A 131 -14.29 -6.72 24.65
N THR A 132 -13.57 -7.36 25.56
CA THR A 132 -13.92 -7.41 26.99
C THR A 132 -14.10 -6.01 27.59
N SER A 133 -13.20 -5.08 27.28
CA SER A 133 -13.32 -3.68 27.73
C SER A 133 -14.57 -3.00 27.18
N HIS A 134 -14.91 -3.27 25.91
CA HIS A 134 -16.11 -2.74 25.28
C HIS A 134 -17.39 -3.33 25.88
N LEU A 135 -17.47 -4.65 26.07
CA LEU A 135 -18.62 -5.32 26.67
C LEU A 135 -18.94 -4.78 28.06
N LEU A 136 -17.93 -4.72 28.93
CA LEU A 136 -18.09 -4.21 30.29
C LEU A 136 -18.47 -2.73 30.30
N ARG A 137 -18.01 -1.94 29.33
CA ARG A 137 -18.39 -0.53 29.22
C ARG A 137 -19.84 -0.35 28.78
N GLU A 138 -20.31 -1.11 27.80
CA GLU A 138 -21.71 -1.05 27.34
C GLU A 138 -22.68 -1.65 28.37
N ALA A 139 -22.17 -2.50 29.26
CA ALA A 139 -22.86 -2.95 30.47
C ALA A 139 -22.82 -1.93 31.64
N ASP A 140 -22.43 -0.67 31.37
CA ASP A 140 -22.31 0.45 32.32
C ASP A 140 -21.39 0.18 33.53
N GLN A 141 -20.46 -0.78 33.43
CA GLN A 141 -19.49 -1.07 34.50
C GLN A 141 -18.26 -0.16 34.46
N LYS A 142 -18.12 0.66 33.41
CA LYS A 142 -17.08 1.70 33.26
C LYS A 142 -15.66 1.19 33.57
N PRO A 143 -15.19 0.08 32.98
CA PRO A 143 -13.90 -0.52 33.32
C PRO A 143 -12.74 0.45 33.03
N CYS A 144 -11.65 0.30 33.79
CA CYS A 144 -10.35 0.76 33.31
C CYS A 144 -9.86 -0.21 32.23
N HIS A 145 -9.08 0.28 31.27
CA HIS A 145 -8.49 -0.61 30.27
C HIS A 145 -7.05 -0.22 29.90
N TYR A 146 -6.28 -1.23 29.51
CA TYR A 146 -4.95 -1.13 28.93
C TYR A 146 -4.83 -2.17 27.81
N VAL A 147 -4.78 -1.71 26.56
CA VAL A 147 -4.79 -2.53 25.34
C VAL A 147 -3.57 -2.15 24.49
N GLY A 148 -2.94 -3.12 23.82
CA GLY A 148 -1.69 -2.92 23.07
C GLY A 148 -1.80 -2.04 21.82
N ALA A 149 -3.02 -1.74 21.37
CA ALA A 149 -3.31 -0.92 20.19
C ALA A 149 -4.48 0.05 20.42
N GLU A 150 -4.57 1.08 19.58
CA GLU A 150 -5.71 1.99 19.55
C GLU A 150 -6.92 1.28 18.91
N ILE A 151 -8.03 1.26 19.65
CA ILE A 151 -9.30 0.72 19.19
C ILE A 151 -10.27 1.89 19.04
N PRO A 152 -10.79 2.17 17.83
CA PRO A 152 -11.65 3.34 17.59
C PRO A 152 -12.83 3.43 18.56
N ILE A 153 -13.48 2.29 18.86
CA ILE A 153 -14.64 2.27 19.76
C ILE A 153 -14.27 2.54 21.23
N LEU A 154 -13.02 2.30 21.64
CA LEU A 154 -12.52 2.60 22.98
C LEU A 154 -11.98 4.03 23.11
N GLY A 155 -11.66 4.67 21.97
CA GLY A 155 -11.15 6.03 21.87
C GLY A 155 -9.65 6.19 22.18
N SER A 156 -9.11 5.40 23.10
CA SER A 156 -7.67 5.31 23.39
C SER A 156 -7.27 3.89 23.77
N ASN A 157 -5.97 3.59 23.61
CA ASN A 157 -5.37 2.31 24.01
C ASN A 157 -5.44 2.06 25.53
N ALA A 158 -5.49 3.12 26.34
CA ALA A 158 -5.74 2.99 27.78
C ALA A 158 -6.67 4.09 28.31
N LYS A 159 -7.42 3.76 29.35
CA LYS A 159 -8.29 4.72 30.06
C LYS A 159 -8.41 4.34 31.54
N TRP A 160 -8.24 5.34 32.40
CA TRP A 160 -8.55 5.22 33.82
C TRP A 160 -10.00 5.62 34.08
N SER A 161 -10.67 4.84 34.92
CA SER A 161 -12.02 5.10 35.41
C SER A 161 -12.01 5.03 36.93
N GLU A 162 -12.40 6.12 37.57
CA GLU A 162 -12.46 6.18 39.02
C GLU A 162 -13.56 5.28 39.58
N GLU A 163 -14.75 5.36 38.98
CA GLU A 163 -15.95 4.61 39.37
C GLU A 163 -15.86 3.13 38.98
N GLY A 164 -15.06 2.79 37.97
CA GLY A 164 -14.90 1.42 37.48
C GLY A 164 -14.20 0.52 38.48
N VAL A 165 -14.77 -0.64 38.77
CA VAL A 165 -14.17 -1.61 39.69
C VAL A 165 -13.12 -2.49 38.99
N HIS A 166 -13.42 -2.89 37.75
CA HIS A 166 -12.56 -3.77 36.95
C HIS A 166 -11.50 -2.98 36.17
N MET A 167 -10.35 -3.61 35.95
CA MET A 167 -9.34 -3.16 34.99
C MET A 167 -9.00 -4.30 34.03
N VAL A 168 -9.29 -4.12 32.75
CA VAL A 168 -8.89 -5.06 31.70
C VAL A 168 -7.50 -4.70 31.21
N ALA A 169 -6.56 -5.63 31.26
CA ALA A 169 -5.20 -5.41 30.78
C ALA A 169 -4.77 -6.54 29.83
N GLU A 170 -4.19 -6.13 28.70
CA GLU A 170 -3.42 -7.03 27.85
C GLU A 170 -2.16 -7.48 28.59
N GLY A 171 -2.02 -8.79 28.78
CA GLY A 171 -0.88 -9.44 29.40
C GLY A 171 0.12 -9.89 28.35
N ASP A 172 1.32 -9.34 28.40
CA ASP A 172 2.41 -9.63 27.48
C ASP A 172 3.30 -10.75 28.04
N GLU A 173 3.38 -11.86 27.32
CA GLU A 173 4.22 -13.01 27.66
C GLU A 173 5.68 -12.82 27.26
N SER A 174 6.02 -11.94 26.33
CA SER A 174 7.32 -11.95 25.63
C SER A 174 8.56 -11.83 26.51
N ASP A 175 8.45 -11.24 27.69
CA ASP A 175 9.55 -10.97 28.62
C ASP A 175 9.32 -11.58 30.03
N GLY A 176 8.42 -12.56 30.14
CA GLY A 176 8.12 -13.27 31.39
C GLY A 176 7.31 -12.45 32.40
N THR A 177 6.81 -11.28 32.00
CA THR A 177 6.18 -10.34 32.94
C THR A 177 4.77 -10.73 33.36
N LEU A 178 4.13 -11.69 32.69
CA LEU A 178 2.86 -12.29 33.15
C LEU A 178 2.94 -12.75 34.61
N ALA A 179 4.10 -13.25 35.05
CA ALA A 179 4.35 -13.72 36.41
C ALA A 179 4.29 -12.63 37.50
N LEU A 180 4.23 -11.35 37.11
CA LEU A 180 4.11 -10.19 38.01
C LEU A 180 2.64 -9.86 38.33
N TYR A 181 1.69 -10.37 37.55
CA TYR A 181 0.28 -10.05 37.72
C TYR A 181 -0.37 -10.91 38.82
N HIS A 182 -1.34 -10.31 39.51
CA HIS A 182 -2.17 -10.97 40.51
C HIS A 182 -3.63 -10.63 40.22
N PRO A 183 -4.21 -11.19 39.14
CA PRO A 183 -5.53 -10.79 38.68
C PRO A 183 -6.65 -11.43 39.52
N GLU A 184 -7.84 -10.82 39.45
CA GLU A 184 -9.06 -11.51 39.83
C GLU A 184 -9.45 -12.51 38.73
N HIS A 185 -9.43 -12.11 37.47
CA HIS A 185 -9.74 -13.00 36.35
C HIS A 185 -8.59 -13.05 35.34
N ALA A 186 -8.34 -14.22 34.78
CA ALA A 186 -7.37 -14.41 33.71
C ALA A 186 -8.00 -15.08 32.49
N VAL A 187 -7.56 -14.68 31.30
CA VAL A 187 -7.88 -15.34 30.04
C VAL A 187 -6.60 -15.89 29.43
N ILE A 188 -6.61 -17.17 29.06
CA ILE A 188 -5.50 -17.85 28.37
C ILE A 188 -6.03 -18.30 27.01
N LEU A 189 -5.68 -17.53 25.97
CA LEU A 189 -6.24 -17.70 24.61
C LEU A 189 -5.62 -18.87 23.85
N ASN A 190 -4.29 -18.98 23.89
CA ASN A 190 -3.47 -19.99 23.21
C ASN A 190 -2.02 -19.86 23.68
N ILE A 191 -1.23 -20.93 23.56
CA ILE A 191 0.18 -20.95 23.98
C ILE A 191 1.02 -21.69 22.92
N GLU A 192 1.86 -20.93 22.22
CA GLU A 192 2.74 -21.41 21.16
C GLU A 192 4.20 -21.05 21.46
N ALA A 193 5.14 -21.71 20.78
CA ALA A 193 6.56 -21.43 20.92
C ALA A 193 6.94 -20.12 20.21
N GLU A 194 6.80 -18.99 20.90
CA GLU A 194 7.23 -17.66 20.46
C GLU A 194 8.23 -17.05 21.47
N HIS A 195 8.95 -15.99 21.07
CA HIS A 195 9.90 -15.27 21.93
C HIS A 195 11.03 -16.14 22.51
N LEU A 196 11.54 -17.09 21.70
CA LEU A 196 12.65 -17.99 22.08
C LEU A 196 14.01 -17.28 22.24
N ASP A 197 14.06 -15.97 22.01
CA ASP A 197 15.16 -15.08 22.42
C ASP A 197 15.16 -14.83 23.94
N PHE A 198 14.00 -14.97 24.59
CA PHE A 198 13.82 -14.91 26.04
C PHE A 198 13.56 -16.29 26.66
N TYR A 199 12.64 -17.06 26.05
CA TYR A 199 12.26 -18.39 26.52
C TYR A 199 13.22 -19.46 26.03
N ARG A 200 13.46 -20.49 26.87
CA ARG A 200 14.30 -21.63 26.49
C ARG A 200 13.58 -22.54 25.51
N ASP A 201 12.32 -22.82 25.81
CA ASP A 201 11.44 -23.78 25.16
C ASP A 201 9.99 -23.50 25.58
N ILE A 202 9.05 -24.27 25.02
CA ILE A 202 7.63 -24.19 25.36
C ILE A 202 7.37 -24.48 26.85
N ASP A 203 8.17 -25.33 27.50
CA ASP A 203 7.97 -25.66 28.91
C ASP A 203 8.28 -24.46 29.82
N HIS A 204 9.30 -23.66 29.51
CA HIS A 204 9.54 -22.39 30.20
C HIS A 204 8.39 -21.38 30.01
N ILE A 205 7.72 -21.39 28.84
CA ILE A 205 6.51 -20.57 28.62
C ILE A 205 5.36 -21.11 29.49
N LYS A 206 5.14 -22.42 29.52
CA LYS A 206 4.12 -23.06 30.36
C LYS A 206 4.31 -22.75 31.84
N GLU A 207 5.55 -22.68 32.33
CA GLU A 207 5.85 -22.28 33.72
C GLU A 207 5.30 -20.88 34.03
N VAL A 208 5.45 -19.91 33.12
CA VAL A 208 4.97 -18.54 33.29
C VAL A 208 3.44 -18.48 33.28
N PHE A 209 2.78 -19.18 32.35
CA PHE A 209 1.32 -19.26 32.30
C PHE A 209 0.71 -20.01 33.48
N THR A 210 1.34 -21.09 33.93
CA THR A 210 0.95 -21.82 35.14
C THR A 210 1.00 -20.91 36.36
N LYS A 211 2.05 -20.09 36.47
CA LYS A 211 2.17 -19.12 37.56
C LYS A 211 1.07 -18.06 37.53
N LEU A 212 0.72 -17.54 36.35
CA LEU A 212 -0.43 -16.62 36.21
C LEU A 212 -1.74 -17.29 36.65
N ALA A 213 -1.98 -18.53 36.23
CA ALA A 213 -3.15 -19.30 36.63
C ALA A 213 -3.19 -19.52 38.15
N ASP A 214 -2.05 -19.86 38.77
CA ASP A 214 -1.93 -20.02 40.24
C ASP A 214 -2.14 -18.70 41.01
N GLN A 215 -1.74 -17.57 40.42
CA GLN A 215 -1.91 -16.23 41.00
C GLN A 215 -3.33 -15.66 40.81
N THR A 216 -4.18 -16.32 40.02
CA THR A 216 -5.55 -15.87 39.71
C THR A 216 -6.52 -16.28 40.81
N THR A 217 -7.23 -15.31 41.38
CA THR A 217 -8.09 -15.54 42.56
C THR A 217 -9.56 -15.82 42.24
N GLY A 218 -10.05 -15.34 41.10
CA GLY A 218 -11.39 -15.55 40.56
C GLY A 218 -11.38 -16.61 39.47
N LYS A 219 -11.92 -16.32 38.29
CA LYS A 219 -12.10 -17.28 37.17
C LYS A 219 -10.93 -17.25 36.17
N ILE A 220 -10.59 -18.44 35.66
CA ILE A 220 -9.62 -18.65 34.58
C ILE A 220 -10.39 -19.09 33.34
N VAL A 221 -10.50 -18.24 32.34
CA VAL A 221 -11.15 -18.58 31.06
C VAL A 221 -10.09 -19.05 30.08
N TYR A 222 -10.24 -20.24 29.51
CA TYR A 222 -9.23 -20.82 28.61
C TYR A 222 -9.85 -21.44 27.35
N CYS A 223 -9.09 -21.45 26.26
CA CYS A 223 -9.50 -22.04 25.00
C CYS A 223 -9.34 -23.56 25.04
N ALA A 224 -10.43 -24.31 24.84
CA ALA A 224 -10.40 -25.77 24.71
C ALA A 224 -9.75 -26.25 23.41
N GLU A 225 -9.69 -25.38 22.39
CA GLU A 225 -9.03 -25.67 21.11
C GLU A 225 -7.50 -25.63 21.20
N ASP A 226 -6.95 -25.07 22.28
CA ASP A 226 -5.51 -25.02 22.51
C ASP A 226 -5.11 -26.09 23.55
N PRO A 227 -4.38 -27.15 23.14
CA PRO A 227 -4.06 -28.24 24.04
C PRO A 227 -3.14 -27.82 25.19
N VAL A 228 -2.28 -26.81 24.98
CA VAL A 228 -1.35 -26.35 26.02
C VAL A 228 -2.07 -25.52 27.08
N ALA A 229 -3.04 -24.69 26.68
CA ALA A 229 -3.93 -24.00 27.60
C ALA A 229 -4.77 -25.00 28.39
N GLY A 230 -5.27 -26.06 27.73
CA GLY A 230 -5.93 -27.20 28.35
C GLY A 230 -5.07 -27.86 29.43
N GLU A 231 -3.83 -28.26 29.10
CA GLU A 231 -2.88 -28.87 30.05
C GLU A 231 -2.68 -28.06 31.34
N ILE A 232 -2.72 -26.72 31.26
CA ILE A 232 -2.49 -25.82 32.40
C ILE A 232 -3.77 -25.59 33.21
N CYS A 233 -4.93 -25.55 32.56
CA CYS A 233 -6.17 -25.05 33.15
C CYS A 233 -7.18 -26.15 33.49
N GLU A 234 -7.21 -27.23 32.71
CA GLU A 234 -8.18 -28.31 32.87
C GLU A 234 -8.05 -28.95 34.27
N GLY A 235 -9.18 -29.17 34.93
CA GLY A 235 -9.24 -29.73 36.29
C GLY A 235 -9.08 -28.71 37.43
N ARG A 236 -8.79 -27.44 37.16
CA ARG A 236 -8.85 -26.38 38.19
C ARG A 236 -10.31 -26.01 38.48
N GLU A 237 -10.70 -25.95 39.76
CA GLU A 237 -12.09 -25.67 40.18
C GLU A 237 -12.63 -24.30 39.69
N ASN A 238 -11.74 -23.35 39.41
CA ASN A 238 -12.08 -22.01 38.95
C ASN A 238 -11.87 -21.80 37.44
N ALA A 239 -11.55 -22.86 36.68
CA ALA A 239 -11.43 -22.79 35.24
C ALA A 239 -12.80 -22.85 34.54
N ILE A 240 -12.89 -22.17 33.39
CA ILE A 240 -14.04 -22.15 32.49
C ILE A 240 -13.51 -22.28 31.07
N SER A 241 -13.97 -23.28 30.32
CA SER A 241 -13.53 -23.52 28.95
C SER A 241 -14.41 -22.79 27.93
N TYR A 242 -13.82 -22.37 26.81
CA TYR A 242 -14.56 -21.97 25.61
C TYR A 242 -13.97 -22.64 24.37
N GLY A 243 -14.79 -22.92 23.37
CA GLY A 243 -14.35 -23.63 22.17
C GLY A 243 -15.47 -23.83 21.15
N TRP A 244 -15.26 -24.76 20.22
CA TRP A 244 -16.27 -25.15 19.23
C TRP A 244 -17.24 -26.19 19.80
N ASP A 245 -16.70 -27.22 20.45
CA ASP A 245 -17.43 -28.35 21.00
C ASP A 245 -16.91 -28.70 22.41
N ASP A 246 -17.73 -29.36 23.23
CA ASP A 246 -17.36 -29.88 24.57
C ASP A 246 -16.68 -28.86 25.51
N ALA A 247 -17.13 -27.60 25.47
CA ALA A 247 -16.67 -26.52 26.33
C ALA A 247 -17.83 -25.85 27.08
N ASP A 248 -17.54 -25.13 28.17
CA ASP A 248 -18.57 -24.42 28.94
C ASP A 248 -19.25 -23.33 28.11
N TYR A 249 -18.50 -22.68 27.21
CA TYR A 249 -19.02 -21.71 26.23
C TYR A 249 -18.69 -22.15 24.80
N THR A 250 -19.73 -22.32 23.97
CA THR A 250 -19.57 -22.66 22.55
C THR A 250 -20.39 -21.76 21.63
N ALA A 251 -20.10 -21.83 20.33
CA ALA A 251 -20.85 -21.14 19.28
C ALA A 251 -21.52 -22.14 18.32
N SER A 252 -22.84 -22.04 18.15
CA SER A 252 -23.61 -22.82 17.17
C SER A 252 -24.25 -21.90 16.11
N ASP A 253 -24.83 -22.48 15.06
CA ASP A 253 -25.51 -21.74 13.97
C ASP A 253 -24.68 -20.60 13.37
N ILE A 254 -23.37 -20.83 13.21
CA ILE A 254 -22.42 -19.83 12.70
C ILE A 254 -22.78 -19.48 11.24
N ARG A 255 -22.98 -18.18 11.02
CA ARG A 255 -23.33 -17.57 9.74
C ARG A 255 -22.38 -16.42 9.48
N GLU A 256 -21.72 -16.44 8.33
CA GLU A 256 -20.88 -15.33 7.90
C GLU A 256 -21.70 -14.29 7.16
N LEU A 257 -21.59 -13.04 7.58
CA LEU A 257 -22.23 -11.88 6.97
C LEU A 257 -21.16 -11.03 6.27
N LYS A 258 -21.59 -10.03 5.48
CA LYS A 258 -20.67 -9.16 4.73
C LYS A 258 -19.92 -8.21 5.68
N GLY A 259 -18.82 -8.69 6.27
CA GLY A 259 -17.98 -7.95 7.22
C GLY A 259 -18.31 -8.18 8.68
N SER A 260 -19.22 -9.09 9.01
CA SER A 260 -19.58 -9.49 10.37
C SER A 260 -19.83 -11.01 10.45
N SER A 261 -19.94 -11.55 11.66
CA SER A 261 -20.29 -12.96 11.91
C SER A 261 -21.49 -13.04 12.84
N ALA A 262 -22.44 -13.94 12.60
CA ALA A 262 -23.58 -14.17 13.47
C ALA A 262 -23.58 -15.63 13.97
N PHE A 263 -23.89 -15.86 15.24
CA PHE A 263 -23.87 -17.18 15.87
C PHE A 263 -24.72 -17.19 17.14
N THR A 264 -25.11 -18.39 17.58
CA THR A 264 -25.81 -18.62 18.84
C THR A 264 -24.78 -18.97 19.91
N VAL A 265 -24.76 -18.24 21.02
CA VAL A 265 -23.90 -18.55 22.16
C VAL A 265 -24.57 -19.61 23.01
N MET A 266 -23.86 -20.69 23.30
CA MET A 266 -24.29 -21.74 24.21
C MET A 266 -23.49 -21.66 25.51
N LYS A 267 -24.16 -21.87 26.65
CA LYS A 267 -23.53 -21.98 27.97
C LYS A 267 -23.93 -23.30 28.61
N ASN A 268 -22.97 -24.19 28.84
CA ASN A 268 -23.18 -25.55 29.36
C ASN A 268 -24.23 -26.34 28.54
N GLY A 269 -24.20 -26.18 27.22
CA GLY A 269 -25.13 -26.84 26.29
C GLY A 269 -26.50 -26.17 26.14
N GLU A 270 -26.82 -25.13 26.92
CA GLU A 270 -28.09 -24.39 26.83
C GLU A 270 -27.89 -23.07 26.05
N PRO A 271 -28.86 -22.66 25.20
CA PRO A 271 -28.73 -21.42 24.43
C PRO A 271 -28.83 -20.20 25.34
N LEU A 272 -27.77 -19.38 25.35
CA LEU A 272 -27.74 -18.08 26.02
C LEU A 272 -28.37 -17.00 25.15
N GLY A 273 -28.16 -17.08 23.83
CA GLY A 273 -28.87 -16.31 22.81
C GLY A 273 -28.01 -15.96 21.59
N ASP A 274 -28.63 -15.28 20.63
CA ASP A 274 -28.00 -14.90 19.37
C ASP A 274 -27.09 -13.68 19.52
N VAL A 275 -25.94 -13.71 18.84
CA VAL A 275 -24.97 -12.63 18.76
C VAL A 275 -24.65 -12.33 17.30
N GLU A 276 -24.57 -11.05 16.98
CA GLU A 276 -23.83 -10.56 15.81
C GLU A 276 -22.52 -9.93 16.30
N LEU A 277 -21.41 -10.32 15.69
CA LEU A 277 -20.08 -9.79 15.93
C LEU A 277 -19.71 -8.89 14.75
N GLY A 278 -19.45 -7.61 15.02
CA GLY A 278 -19.16 -6.59 13.99
C GLY A 278 -17.85 -6.78 13.20
N ILE A 279 -17.15 -7.89 13.37
CA ILE A 279 -15.97 -8.30 12.61
C ILE A 279 -16.09 -9.77 12.15
N PRO A 280 -15.50 -10.14 10.99
CA PRO A 280 -15.59 -11.50 10.48
C PRO A 280 -14.51 -12.42 11.08
N GLY A 281 -14.68 -13.73 10.90
CA GLY A 281 -13.65 -14.76 11.09
C GLY A 281 -13.84 -15.63 12.33
N ASN A 282 -13.61 -16.93 12.19
CA ASN A 282 -13.80 -17.92 13.26
C ASN A 282 -12.92 -17.66 14.49
N HIS A 283 -11.67 -17.25 14.29
CA HIS A 283 -10.79 -16.86 15.39
C HIS A 283 -11.36 -15.68 16.20
N ASN A 284 -12.10 -14.76 15.56
CA ASN A 284 -12.76 -13.67 16.26
C ASN A 284 -14.03 -14.10 16.99
N ILE A 285 -14.71 -15.16 16.54
CA ILE A 285 -15.78 -15.81 17.30
C ILE A 285 -15.22 -16.42 18.58
N LEU A 286 -14.09 -17.14 18.51
CA LEU A 286 -13.40 -17.66 19.70
C LEU A 286 -12.99 -16.55 20.67
N ASN A 287 -12.41 -15.45 20.16
CA ASN A 287 -12.10 -14.27 20.97
C ASN A 287 -13.35 -13.67 21.62
N ALA A 288 -14.48 -13.63 20.90
CA ALA A 288 -15.74 -13.15 21.42
C ALA A 288 -16.29 -14.07 22.52
N LEU A 289 -16.20 -15.41 22.37
CA LEU A 289 -16.59 -16.37 23.41
C LEU A 289 -15.79 -16.16 24.70
N ALA A 290 -14.47 -15.96 24.59
CA ALA A 290 -13.62 -15.63 25.75
C ALA A 290 -14.07 -14.34 26.44
N ALA A 291 -14.36 -13.29 25.67
CA ALA A 291 -14.84 -12.01 26.17
C ALA A 291 -16.24 -12.11 26.81
N ILE A 292 -17.15 -12.88 26.21
CA ILE A 292 -18.50 -13.16 26.74
C ILE A 292 -18.39 -13.88 28.07
N ALA A 293 -17.58 -14.94 28.16
CA ALA A 293 -17.41 -15.72 29.38
C ALA A 293 -16.90 -14.85 30.55
N ILE A 294 -15.93 -13.96 30.30
CA ILE A 294 -15.45 -13.00 31.30
C ILE A 294 -16.50 -11.95 31.67
N ALA A 295 -17.21 -11.39 30.68
CA ALA A 295 -18.23 -10.38 30.94
C ALA A 295 -19.38 -10.96 31.78
N ASP A 296 -19.80 -12.20 31.50
CA ASP A 296 -20.76 -12.94 32.31
C ASP A 296 -20.24 -13.20 33.74
N CYS A 297 -18.96 -13.58 33.90
CA CYS A 297 -18.33 -13.73 35.22
C CYS A 297 -18.32 -12.41 36.02
N CYS A 298 -18.22 -11.27 35.34
CA CYS A 298 -18.31 -9.94 35.92
C CYS A 298 -19.76 -9.47 36.15
N GLY A 299 -20.76 -10.31 35.86
CA GLY A 299 -22.17 -10.03 36.06
C GLY A 299 -22.80 -9.08 35.03
N ALA A 300 -22.22 -8.95 33.83
CA ALA A 300 -22.82 -8.16 32.75
C ALA A 300 -24.02 -8.91 32.14
N GLU A 301 -25.11 -8.18 31.87
CA GLU A 301 -26.31 -8.75 31.26
C GLU A 301 -26.04 -9.17 29.80
N PHE A 302 -26.42 -10.39 29.43
CA PHE A 302 -26.17 -10.93 28.09
C PHE A 302 -26.75 -10.07 26.96
N THR A 303 -27.92 -9.45 27.17
CA THR A 303 -28.53 -8.58 26.14
C THR A 303 -27.65 -7.36 25.82
N LEU A 304 -26.96 -6.81 26.81
CA LEU A 304 -26.01 -5.70 26.65
C LEU A 304 -24.72 -6.19 25.99
N ILE A 305 -24.24 -7.38 26.36
CA ILE A 305 -23.09 -8.05 25.72
C ILE A 305 -23.35 -8.25 24.23
N ALA A 306 -24.49 -8.86 23.86
CA ALA A 306 -24.86 -9.14 22.48
C ALA A 306 -24.96 -7.85 21.65
N ARG A 307 -25.58 -6.80 22.20
CA ARG A 307 -25.67 -5.48 21.54
C ARG A 307 -24.30 -4.85 21.33
N ALA A 308 -23.40 -4.96 22.31
CA ALA A 308 -22.05 -4.40 22.24
C ALA A 308 -21.22 -5.08 21.15
N LEU A 309 -21.26 -6.42 21.07
CA LEU A 309 -20.55 -7.19 20.03
C LEU A 309 -20.95 -6.77 18.61
N ALA A 310 -22.23 -6.46 18.38
CA ALA A 310 -22.72 -6.01 17.08
C ALA A 310 -22.10 -4.67 16.66
N THR A 311 -21.71 -3.83 17.62
CA THR A 311 -21.07 -2.53 17.37
C THR A 311 -19.55 -2.58 17.32
N PHE A 312 -18.95 -3.73 17.65
CA PHE A 312 -17.49 -3.85 17.72
C PHE A 312 -16.86 -3.81 16.32
N ALA A 313 -16.10 -2.75 16.03
CA ALA A 313 -15.50 -2.50 14.71
C ALA A 313 -14.04 -2.95 14.57
N GLY A 314 -13.55 -3.83 15.45
CA GLY A 314 -12.18 -4.33 15.41
C GLY A 314 -11.11 -3.31 15.85
N ALA A 315 -9.86 -3.78 15.88
CA ALA A 315 -8.69 -2.92 16.08
C ALA A 315 -8.21 -2.36 14.73
N LYS A 316 -7.55 -1.19 14.74
CA LYS A 316 -6.82 -0.74 13.56
C LYS A 316 -5.83 -1.84 13.14
N ARG A 317 -5.72 -2.08 11.83
CA ARG A 317 -4.84 -3.09 11.24
C ARG A 317 -5.15 -4.53 11.67
N ARG A 318 -6.38 -4.88 12.07
CA ARG A 318 -6.81 -6.27 12.30
C ARG A 318 -8.02 -6.54 11.41
N PHE A 319 -7.76 -7.17 10.26
CA PHE A 319 -8.68 -7.36 9.14
C PHE A 319 -9.44 -6.06 8.78
N GLU A 320 -8.74 -4.92 8.80
CA GLU A 320 -9.35 -3.61 8.65
C GLU A 320 -9.66 -3.34 7.18
N THR A 321 -10.93 -3.20 6.83
CA THR A 321 -11.33 -2.83 5.47
C THR A 321 -10.99 -1.36 5.19
N LYS A 322 -9.98 -1.13 4.35
CA LYS A 322 -9.56 0.22 3.90
C LYS A 322 -10.39 0.74 2.75
N TYR A 323 -10.89 -0.16 1.90
CA TYR A 323 -11.72 0.18 0.76
C TYR A 323 -12.61 -0.99 0.34
N LEU A 324 -13.83 -0.70 -0.06
CA LEU A 324 -14.81 -1.68 -0.50
C LEU A 324 -15.69 -1.08 -1.59
N SER A 325 -15.66 -1.71 -2.76
CA SER A 325 -16.52 -1.42 -3.90
C SER A 325 -17.13 -2.72 -4.45
N PRO A 326 -18.03 -2.67 -5.44
CA PRO A 326 -18.46 -3.87 -6.16
C PRO A 326 -17.32 -4.61 -6.86
N LYS A 327 -16.23 -3.91 -7.21
CA LYS A 327 -15.09 -4.48 -7.94
C LYS A 327 -13.95 -4.93 -7.03
N TYR A 328 -13.70 -4.26 -5.92
CA TYR A 328 -12.50 -4.51 -5.11
C TYR A 328 -12.79 -4.50 -3.61
N ARG A 329 -12.00 -5.27 -2.86
CA ARG A 329 -11.88 -5.12 -1.41
C ARG A 329 -10.41 -5.00 -1.02
N ILE A 330 -10.07 -3.96 -0.26
CA ILE A 330 -8.71 -3.74 0.26
C ILE A 330 -8.77 -3.85 1.77
N VAL A 331 -7.98 -4.77 2.32
CA VAL A 331 -7.88 -5.10 3.74
C VAL A 331 -6.45 -4.85 4.22
N ASP A 332 -6.29 -4.36 5.44
CA ASP A 332 -5.01 -4.26 6.13
C ASP A 332 -5.02 -5.13 7.39
N ASP A 333 -3.98 -5.95 7.55
CA ASP A 333 -3.82 -6.85 8.69
C ASP A 333 -2.38 -6.87 9.24
N TYR A 334 -2.27 -6.84 10.57
CA TYR A 334 -1.02 -6.80 11.33
C TYR A 334 -0.35 -8.17 11.45
N GLY A 335 -1.05 -9.25 11.08
CA GLY A 335 -0.59 -10.62 11.12
C GLY A 335 0.79 -10.75 10.51
N HIS A 336 1.71 -11.31 11.30
CA HIS A 336 3.13 -11.43 10.94
C HIS A 336 3.73 -12.75 11.41
N HIS A 337 2.96 -13.58 12.12
CA HIS A 337 3.26 -14.98 12.39
C HIS A 337 2.45 -15.90 11.46
N PRO A 338 2.96 -17.07 11.02
CA PRO A 338 2.22 -17.98 10.13
C PRO A 338 0.80 -18.32 10.62
N THR A 339 0.60 -18.54 11.91
CA THR A 339 -0.73 -18.80 12.50
C THR A 339 -1.71 -17.64 12.28
N GLU A 340 -1.26 -16.39 12.47
CA GLU A 340 -2.08 -15.19 12.24
C GLU A 340 -2.42 -15.01 10.75
N ILE A 341 -1.45 -15.31 9.87
CA ILE A 341 -1.62 -15.23 8.42
C ILE A 341 -2.64 -16.28 7.96
N ALA A 342 -2.57 -17.50 8.48
CA ALA A 342 -3.53 -18.56 8.18
C ALA A 342 -4.97 -18.12 8.52
N ALA A 343 -5.17 -17.59 9.72
CA ALA A 343 -6.47 -17.10 10.17
C ALA A 343 -6.98 -15.93 9.30
N THR A 344 -6.09 -15.03 8.88
CA THR A 344 -6.40 -13.92 7.97
C THR A 344 -6.82 -14.41 6.59
N LEU A 345 -6.08 -15.33 6.00
CA LEU A 345 -6.38 -15.89 4.67
C LEU A 345 -7.66 -16.72 4.69
N GLN A 346 -7.89 -17.50 5.75
CA GLN A 346 -9.15 -18.22 5.95
C GLN A 346 -10.34 -17.25 5.96
N THR A 347 -10.23 -16.15 6.73
CA THR A 347 -11.27 -15.10 6.78
C THR A 347 -11.46 -14.43 5.42
N ALA A 348 -10.37 -14.18 4.68
CA ALA A 348 -10.46 -13.62 3.33
C ALA A 348 -11.18 -14.57 2.35
N ARG A 349 -10.90 -15.87 2.42
CA ARG A 349 -11.53 -16.89 1.57
C ARG A 349 -13.02 -17.05 1.86
N SER A 350 -13.42 -16.94 3.12
CA SER A 350 -14.81 -17.10 3.54
C SER A 350 -15.73 -16.00 2.99
N LEU A 351 -15.15 -14.82 2.69
CA LEU A 351 -15.81 -13.71 1.99
C LEU A 351 -16.03 -13.97 0.48
N LYS A 352 -15.60 -15.12 -0.04
CA LYS A 352 -15.78 -15.58 -1.43
C LYS A 352 -15.32 -14.57 -2.50
N PRO A 353 -14.10 -14.01 -2.42
CA PRO A 353 -13.56 -13.19 -3.50
C PRO A 353 -13.23 -14.04 -4.73
N SER A 354 -13.07 -13.40 -5.88
CA SER A 354 -12.58 -14.07 -7.10
C SER A 354 -11.12 -14.51 -6.92
N ARG A 355 -10.30 -13.65 -6.32
CA ARG A 355 -8.94 -13.97 -5.88
C ARG A 355 -8.59 -13.32 -4.54
N VAL A 356 -7.76 -13.99 -3.75
CA VAL A 356 -7.06 -13.42 -2.59
C VAL A 356 -5.66 -13.04 -3.03
N VAL A 357 -5.40 -11.74 -3.06
CA VAL A 357 -4.09 -11.16 -3.40
C VAL A 357 -3.44 -10.67 -2.11
N VAL A 358 -2.17 -11.01 -1.88
CA VAL A 358 -1.45 -10.63 -0.65
C VAL A 358 -0.24 -9.78 -1.01
N LEU A 359 -0.07 -8.65 -0.32
CA LEU A 359 1.21 -7.95 -0.21
C LEU A 359 1.76 -8.17 1.20
N PHE A 360 2.78 -9.02 1.32
CA PHE A 360 3.38 -9.39 2.59
C PHE A 360 4.72 -8.68 2.81
N GLN A 361 4.86 -8.04 3.97
CA GLN A 361 6.14 -7.51 4.46
C GLN A 361 6.61 -8.33 5.66
N PRO A 362 7.69 -9.13 5.51
CA PRO A 362 8.24 -9.89 6.61
C PRO A 362 8.74 -8.98 7.73
N HIS A 363 8.63 -9.40 8.99
CA HIS A 363 9.04 -8.59 10.13
C HIS A 363 10.10 -9.31 10.98
N ARG A 364 11.28 -8.71 11.08
CA ARG A 364 12.55 -9.21 11.68
C ARG A 364 13.24 -10.32 10.86
N TYR A 365 14.57 -10.24 10.77
CA TYR A 365 15.39 -11.22 10.05
C TYR A 365 15.41 -12.57 10.79
N THR A 366 15.48 -12.53 12.12
CA THR A 366 15.49 -13.74 12.98
C THR A 366 14.24 -14.60 12.75
N ARG A 367 13.05 -13.98 12.73
CA ARG A 367 11.78 -14.67 12.48
C ARG A 367 11.69 -15.19 11.04
N THR A 368 12.07 -14.38 10.06
CA THR A 368 12.12 -14.81 8.65
C THR A 368 13.00 -16.04 8.47
N GLN A 369 14.16 -16.08 9.13
CA GLN A 369 15.05 -17.25 9.10
C GLN A 369 14.42 -18.48 9.77
N ALA A 370 13.84 -18.31 10.96
CA ALA A 370 13.34 -19.43 11.77
C ALA A 370 12.08 -20.09 11.17
N LEU A 371 11.18 -19.29 10.58
CA LEU A 371 9.85 -19.73 10.16
C LEU A 371 9.65 -19.70 8.64
N ALA A 372 10.74 -19.65 7.85
CA ALA A 372 10.68 -19.53 6.39
C ALA A 372 9.77 -20.59 5.74
N GLU A 373 9.90 -21.85 6.14
CA GLU A 373 9.07 -22.95 5.61
C GLU A 373 7.59 -22.78 5.95
N ASP A 374 7.27 -22.36 7.17
CA ASP A 374 5.88 -22.23 7.60
C ASP A 374 5.21 -21.02 6.95
N PHE A 375 5.95 -19.93 6.72
CA PHE A 375 5.51 -18.85 5.82
C PHE A 375 5.26 -19.35 4.40
N GLY A 376 6.17 -20.16 3.86
CA GLY A 376 6.06 -20.74 2.53
C GLY A 376 4.79 -21.58 2.34
N LYS A 377 4.43 -22.38 3.35
CA LYS A 377 3.19 -23.18 3.38
C LYS A 377 1.94 -22.32 3.50
N VAL A 378 1.88 -21.42 4.48
CA VAL A 378 0.64 -20.66 4.75
C VAL A 378 0.28 -19.71 3.62
N LEU A 379 1.28 -19.12 2.95
CA LEU A 379 1.05 -18.21 1.84
C LEU A 379 0.47 -18.90 0.60
N GLN A 380 0.54 -20.24 0.50
CA GLN A 380 -0.11 -21.02 -0.57
C GLN A 380 -1.64 -20.86 -0.57
N GLU A 381 -2.24 -20.44 0.54
CA GLU A 381 -3.69 -20.24 0.63
C GLU A 381 -4.16 -19.00 -0.16
N ALA A 382 -3.25 -18.15 -0.64
CA ALA A 382 -3.52 -17.01 -1.53
C ALA A 382 -3.37 -17.39 -3.02
N ASP A 383 -3.97 -16.62 -3.93
CA ASP A 383 -3.86 -16.85 -5.38
C ASP A 383 -2.66 -16.12 -6.00
N LEU A 384 -2.25 -15.00 -5.40
CA LEU A 384 -1.14 -14.17 -5.84
C LEU A 384 -0.49 -13.50 -4.63
N VAL A 385 0.82 -13.70 -4.48
CA VAL A 385 1.59 -13.16 -3.35
C VAL A 385 2.69 -12.23 -3.85
N PHE A 386 2.74 -11.05 -3.28
CA PHE A 386 3.82 -10.08 -3.44
C PHE A 386 4.61 -10.01 -2.14
N ILE A 387 5.94 -10.13 -2.21
CA ILE A 387 6.80 -10.13 -1.02
C ILE A 387 7.79 -8.95 -1.10
N THR A 388 7.79 -8.10 -0.08
CA THR A 388 8.80 -7.04 0.06
C THR A 388 10.05 -7.54 0.78
N ASP A 389 11.08 -6.69 0.88
CA ASP A 389 12.19 -7.00 1.78
C ASP A 389 11.77 -6.89 3.25
N VAL A 390 12.60 -7.47 4.13
CA VAL A 390 12.33 -7.62 5.56
C VAL A 390 12.31 -6.25 6.25
N TYR A 391 11.23 -5.97 6.99
CA TYR A 391 11.20 -4.86 7.93
C TYR A 391 12.05 -5.21 9.17
N PRO A 392 13.18 -4.51 9.41
CA PRO A 392 14.20 -4.98 10.35
C PRO A 392 13.79 -4.87 11.83
N ALA A 393 12.90 -3.93 12.17
CA ALA A 393 12.48 -3.67 13.55
C ALA A 393 13.66 -3.50 14.55
N SER A 394 14.73 -2.83 14.12
CA SER A 394 16.00 -2.61 14.87
C SER A 394 17.00 -3.77 14.88
N GLU A 395 16.74 -4.87 14.16
CA GLU A 395 17.74 -5.92 13.96
C GLU A 395 18.80 -5.52 12.92
N ALA A 396 20.03 -5.99 13.12
CA ALA A 396 21.03 -5.96 12.07
C ALA A 396 20.68 -7.01 11.00
N PRO A 397 20.90 -6.71 9.70
CA PRO A 397 20.70 -7.68 8.63
C PRO A 397 21.48 -8.98 8.90
N ILE A 398 20.81 -10.11 8.71
CA ILE A 398 21.44 -11.44 8.77
C ILE A 398 21.89 -11.82 7.34
N PRO A 399 23.18 -12.11 7.09
CA PRO A 399 23.66 -12.47 5.76
C PRO A 399 22.85 -13.63 5.14
N GLY A 400 22.34 -13.42 3.93
CA GLY A 400 21.54 -14.40 3.19
C GLY A 400 20.04 -14.43 3.53
N ILE A 401 19.59 -13.64 4.50
CA ILE A 401 18.17 -13.54 4.87
C ILE A 401 17.59 -12.24 4.32
N SER A 402 16.56 -12.36 3.47
CA SER A 402 15.87 -11.23 2.84
C SER A 402 14.44 -11.62 2.45
N GLY A 403 13.69 -10.72 1.83
CA GLY A 403 12.40 -11.07 1.20
C GLY A 403 12.50 -12.24 0.22
N GLN A 404 13.64 -12.40 -0.47
CA GLN A 404 13.87 -13.52 -1.39
C GLN A 404 13.85 -14.87 -0.68
N THR A 405 14.27 -14.93 0.59
CA THR A 405 14.19 -16.17 1.40
C THR A 405 12.77 -16.70 1.49
N LEU A 406 11.77 -15.81 1.57
CA LEU A 406 10.36 -16.21 1.60
C LEU A 406 9.80 -16.48 0.21
N VAL A 407 10.24 -15.75 -0.83
CA VAL A 407 9.89 -16.08 -2.21
C VAL A 407 10.30 -17.52 -2.52
N ASP A 408 11.55 -17.88 -2.21
CA ASP A 408 12.08 -19.24 -2.41
C ASP A 408 11.34 -20.28 -1.55
N ALA A 409 10.86 -19.90 -0.35
CA ALA A 409 10.07 -20.80 0.49
C ALA A 409 8.66 -21.03 -0.06
N VAL A 410 8.01 -20.00 -0.61
CA VAL A 410 6.71 -20.11 -1.27
C VAL A 410 6.83 -20.99 -2.52
N GLU A 411 7.82 -20.76 -3.38
CA GLU A 411 8.03 -21.57 -4.60
C GLU A 411 8.33 -23.05 -4.29
N ARG A 412 8.97 -23.34 -3.15
CA ARG A 412 9.26 -24.73 -2.74
C ARG A 412 8.04 -25.47 -2.18
N ASN A 413 7.03 -24.76 -1.69
CA ASN A 413 5.87 -25.34 -1.03
C ASN A 413 4.62 -25.45 -1.94
N GLY A 414 4.66 -24.90 -3.16
CA GLY A 414 3.61 -25.08 -4.15
C GLY A 414 3.74 -24.15 -5.36
N ASP A 415 2.68 -24.10 -6.18
CA ASP A 415 2.70 -23.52 -7.53
C ASP A 415 2.00 -22.15 -7.62
N ILE A 416 1.66 -21.53 -6.48
CA ILE A 416 1.04 -20.20 -6.51
C ILE A 416 1.99 -19.17 -7.12
N ARG A 417 1.42 -18.12 -7.73
CA ARG A 417 2.24 -17.05 -8.28
C ARG A 417 2.77 -16.17 -7.15
N VAL A 418 4.08 -16.15 -6.99
CA VAL A 418 4.79 -15.23 -6.08
C VAL A 418 5.65 -14.25 -6.87
N VAL A 419 5.68 -12.99 -6.43
CA VAL A 419 6.43 -11.91 -7.08
C VAL A 419 7.21 -11.13 -6.03
N SER A 420 8.53 -11.03 -6.23
CA SER A 420 9.39 -10.17 -5.42
C SER A 420 9.16 -8.70 -5.76
N VAL A 421 8.85 -7.89 -4.74
CA VAL A 421 8.73 -6.41 -4.79
C VAL A 421 9.53 -5.79 -3.65
N PRO A 422 10.88 -5.89 -3.67
CA PRO A 422 11.72 -5.67 -2.49
C PRO A 422 11.52 -4.28 -1.86
N ASP A 423 11.37 -3.26 -2.71
CA ASP A 423 11.16 -1.89 -2.29
C ASP A 423 9.67 -1.60 -2.07
N LEU A 424 9.29 -1.44 -0.80
CA LEU A 424 7.92 -1.07 -0.44
C LEU A 424 7.51 0.25 -1.09
N ALA A 425 8.45 1.19 -1.29
CA ALA A 425 8.17 2.50 -1.89
C ALA A 425 7.62 2.40 -3.32
N THR A 426 7.86 1.28 -4.01
CA THR A 426 7.38 1.05 -5.37
C THR A 426 6.47 -0.17 -5.50
N ALA A 427 6.33 -0.98 -4.45
CA ALA A 427 5.50 -2.18 -4.44
C ALA A 427 4.05 -1.91 -4.86
N HIS A 428 3.48 -0.79 -4.42
CA HIS A 428 2.10 -0.41 -4.72
C HIS A 428 1.81 -0.27 -6.24
N HIS A 429 2.82 0.13 -7.05
CA HIS A 429 2.68 0.20 -8.50
C HIS A 429 2.43 -1.19 -9.11
N THR A 430 3.26 -2.16 -8.74
CA THR A 430 3.16 -3.53 -9.25
C THR A 430 1.89 -4.23 -8.75
N VAL A 431 1.59 -4.07 -7.45
CA VAL A 431 0.42 -4.68 -6.82
C VAL A 431 -0.87 -4.10 -7.41
N GLY A 432 -1.01 -2.78 -7.45
CA GLY A 432 -2.20 -2.12 -7.97
C GLY A 432 -2.44 -2.39 -9.47
N ASN A 433 -1.38 -2.53 -10.28
CA ASN A 433 -1.53 -2.91 -11.69
C ASN A 433 -1.98 -4.36 -11.91
N ALA A 434 -1.75 -5.24 -10.93
CA ALA A 434 -2.11 -6.65 -11.02
C ALA A 434 -3.55 -6.95 -10.55
N LEU A 435 -4.24 -5.98 -9.95
CA LEU A 435 -5.59 -6.18 -9.44
C LEU A 435 -6.62 -6.32 -10.57
N GLU A 436 -7.54 -7.26 -10.38
CA GLU A 436 -8.65 -7.57 -11.27
C GLU A 436 -9.98 -7.43 -10.54
N THR A 437 -11.06 -7.25 -11.28
CA THR A 437 -12.41 -7.16 -10.70
C THR A 437 -12.73 -8.46 -9.94
N GLY A 438 -13.19 -8.32 -8.70
CA GLY A 438 -13.48 -9.41 -7.77
C GLY A 438 -12.35 -9.70 -6.77
N ASP A 439 -11.21 -9.04 -6.88
CA ASP A 439 -10.07 -9.25 -6.00
C ASP A 439 -10.30 -8.71 -4.57
N LEU A 440 -9.79 -9.47 -3.60
CA LEU A 440 -9.54 -9.03 -2.24
C LEU A 440 -8.03 -8.91 -2.04
N LEU A 441 -7.53 -7.69 -1.93
CA LEU A 441 -6.13 -7.40 -1.57
C LEU A 441 -5.98 -7.32 -0.05
N ILE A 442 -4.97 -8.00 0.48
CA ILE A 442 -4.55 -7.88 1.89
C ILE A 442 -3.13 -7.31 1.95
N THR A 443 -2.96 -6.18 2.60
CA THR A 443 -1.64 -5.75 3.08
C THR A 443 -1.38 -6.38 4.43
N LEU A 444 -0.30 -7.16 4.54
CA LEU A 444 -0.07 -8.08 5.64
C LEU A 444 1.32 -7.89 6.24
N GLY A 445 1.37 -7.60 7.55
CA GLY A 445 2.62 -7.51 8.31
C GLY A 445 2.63 -6.37 9.33
N ALA A 446 3.49 -6.48 10.34
CA ALA A 446 3.57 -5.54 11.46
C ALA A 446 4.26 -4.20 11.12
N GLY A 447 5.03 -4.14 10.03
CA GLY A 447 5.76 -2.94 9.60
C GLY A 447 4.87 -1.87 8.96
N ASN A 448 5.40 -1.18 7.95
CA ASN A 448 4.75 -0.06 7.26
C ASN A 448 4.01 -0.45 5.97
N VAL A 449 3.84 -1.76 5.69
CA VAL A 449 3.13 -2.27 4.50
C VAL A 449 1.72 -1.70 4.28
N HIS A 450 1.03 -1.32 5.36
CA HIS A 450 -0.30 -0.71 5.34
C HIS A 450 -0.35 0.60 4.53
N GLU A 451 0.77 1.32 4.40
CA GLU A 451 0.89 2.56 3.62
C GLU A 451 0.65 2.29 2.12
N ALA A 452 1.13 1.16 1.59
CA ALA A 452 0.88 0.75 0.21
C ALA A 452 -0.62 0.50 -0.02
N GLY A 453 -1.27 -0.21 0.91
CA GLY A 453 -2.71 -0.51 0.85
C GLY A 453 -3.57 0.76 0.89
N HIS A 454 -3.20 1.73 1.73
CA HIS A 454 -3.89 3.02 1.82
C HIS A 454 -3.89 3.78 0.49
N ARG A 455 -2.79 3.74 -0.25
CA ARG A 455 -2.69 4.46 -1.53
C ARG A 455 -3.39 3.76 -2.67
N ILE A 456 -3.25 2.44 -2.76
CA ILE A 456 -4.03 1.66 -3.71
C ILE A 456 -5.53 1.93 -3.50
N ALA A 457 -6.00 1.94 -2.25
CA ALA A 457 -7.37 2.31 -1.91
C ALA A 457 -7.74 3.74 -2.34
N GLY A 458 -6.90 4.73 -2.06
CA GLY A 458 -7.13 6.12 -2.47
C GLY A 458 -7.21 6.31 -3.98
N ASP A 459 -6.31 5.68 -4.72
CA ASP A 459 -6.23 5.76 -6.18
C ASP A 459 -7.35 4.97 -6.87
N LEU A 460 -7.71 3.80 -6.35
CA LEU A 460 -8.86 3.03 -6.85
C LEU A 460 -10.15 3.83 -6.70
N LYS A 461 -10.34 4.50 -5.56
CA LYS A 461 -11.53 5.34 -5.32
C LYS A 461 -11.69 6.40 -6.40
N ILE A 462 -10.61 7.09 -6.76
CA ILE A 462 -10.62 8.15 -7.77
C ILE A 462 -10.87 7.56 -9.16
N LEU A 463 -10.26 6.42 -9.49
CA LEU A 463 -10.44 5.74 -10.77
C LEU A 463 -11.87 5.22 -10.96
N GLU A 464 -12.41 4.49 -9.98
CA GLU A 464 -13.78 3.96 -10.05
C GLU A 464 -14.82 5.07 -10.09
N GLU A 465 -14.56 6.21 -9.45
CA GLU A 465 -15.43 7.39 -9.57
C GLU A 465 -15.45 7.97 -10.99
N MET A 466 -14.30 8.03 -11.68
CA MET A 466 -14.25 8.44 -13.09
C MET A 466 -15.07 7.51 -13.99
N GLU A 467 -14.99 6.20 -13.76
CA GLU A 467 -15.72 5.20 -14.52
C GLU A 467 -17.23 5.25 -14.24
N ALA A 468 -17.63 5.38 -12.96
CA ALA A 468 -19.03 5.34 -12.53
C ALA A 468 -19.86 6.55 -13.02
N LEU A 469 -19.20 7.66 -13.35
CA LEU A 469 -19.85 8.87 -13.88
C LEU A 469 -20.17 8.79 -15.38
N MET A 470 -19.79 7.71 -16.05
CA MET A 470 -20.03 7.48 -17.46
C MET A 470 -20.78 6.17 -17.70
N PRO A 471 -21.46 6.01 -18.86
CA PRO A 471 -22.01 4.73 -19.26
C PRO A 471 -20.94 3.64 -19.30
N GLU A 472 -21.34 2.40 -18.98
CA GLU A 472 -20.44 1.24 -19.02
C GLU A 472 -19.78 1.10 -20.41
N GLY A 473 -18.45 0.90 -20.41
CA GLY A 473 -17.64 0.79 -21.63
C GLY A 473 -17.25 2.12 -22.28
N GLU A 474 -17.75 3.26 -21.82
CA GLU A 474 -17.34 4.57 -22.35
C GLU A 474 -15.90 4.94 -21.96
N ILE A 475 -15.48 4.53 -20.76
CA ILE A 475 -14.15 4.75 -20.20
C ILE A 475 -13.67 3.43 -19.57
N GLU A 476 -12.44 3.05 -19.88
CA GLU A 476 -11.75 1.95 -19.20
C GLU A 476 -10.51 2.47 -18.46
N GLY A 477 -10.44 2.18 -17.16
CA GLY A 477 -9.38 2.61 -16.27
C GLY A 477 -8.45 1.47 -15.83
N ARG A 478 -7.17 1.77 -15.62
CA ARG A 478 -6.21 0.89 -14.93
C ARG A 478 -5.30 1.70 -14.03
N LEU A 479 -4.98 1.16 -12.86
CA LEU A 479 -3.96 1.74 -12.00
C LEU A 479 -2.55 1.33 -12.45
N TYR A 480 -1.63 2.29 -12.30
CA TYR A 480 -0.18 2.11 -12.40
C TYR A 480 0.29 1.37 -13.67
N GLU A 481 -0.35 1.60 -14.81
CA GLU A 481 -0.02 0.91 -16.05
C GLU A 481 1.41 1.22 -16.50
N PRO A 482 2.30 0.22 -16.65
CA PRO A 482 3.69 0.47 -16.99
C PRO A 482 3.85 1.12 -18.36
N MET A 483 4.41 2.33 -18.41
CA MET A 483 4.60 3.07 -19.66
C MET A 483 5.56 2.38 -20.62
N LYS A 484 6.43 1.47 -20.15
CA LYS A 484 7.22 0.58 -21.01
C LYS A 484 6.38 -0.25 -22.00
N LYS A 485 5.10 -0.53 -21.70
CA LYS A 485 4.18 -1.21 -22.64
C LYS A 485 3.68 -0.27 -23.75
N HIS A 486 3.78 1.04 -23.54
CA HIS A 486 3.15 2.08 -24.35
C HIS A 486 4.13 3.05 -25.02
N THR A 487 5.43 2.95 -24.75
CA THR A 487 6.50 3.70 -25.42
C THR A 487 7.19 2.87 -26.50
N THR A 488 7.66 3.50 -27.58
CA THR A 488 8.39 2.79 -28.65
C THR A 488 9.79 2.33 -28.22
N MET A 489 10.32 2.92 -27.16
CA MET A 489 11.59 2.54 -26.54
C MET A 489 11.45 1.34 -25.61
N LEU A 490 10.22 0.96 -25.24
CA LEU A 490 9.94 -0.07 -24.24
C LEU A 490 10.55 0.23 -22.87
N VAL A 491 10.52 1.52 -22.50
CA VAL A 491 11.05 2.07 -21.25
C VAL A 491 10.01 3.00 -20.63
N GLY A 492 9.89 2.95 -19.31
CA GLY A 492 9.09 3.91 -18.54
C GLY A 492 8.35 3.32 -17.35
N GLY A 493 8.30 4.11 -16.28
CA GLY A 493 7.57 3.82 -15.04
C GLY A 493 6.05 3.82 -15.20
N PRO A 494 5.29 3.75 -14.11
CA PRO A 494 3.83 3.61 -14.15
C PRO A 494 3.10 4.89 -14.58
N ALA A 495 1.97 4.76 -15.24
CA ALA A 495 0.94 5.80 -15.32
C ALA A 495 -0.01 5.64 -14.14
N GLN A 496 -0.10 6.62 -13.23
CA GLN A 496 -0.93 6.51 -12.02
C GLN A 496 -2.37 6.11 -12.34
N TYR A 497 -3.04 6.89 -13.20
CA TYR A 497 -4.33 6.52 -13.79
C TYR A 497 -4.18 6.41 -15.30
N TRP A 498 -4.15 5.19 -15.83
CA TRP A 498 -4.24 4.95 -17.26
C TRP A 498 -5.69 4.85 -17.68
N ILE A 499 -6.10 5.67 -18.65
CA ILE A 499 -7.52 5.83 -18.98
C ILE A 499 -7.74 5.81 -20.50
N GLU A 500 -8.65 4.97 -20.98
CA GLU A 500 -8.98 4.79 -22.38
C GLU A 500 -10.44 5.22 -22.66
N PRO A 501 -10.67 6.44 -23.21
CA PRO A 501 -12.00 6.87 -23.61
C PRO A 501 -12.36 6.39 -25.02
N HIS A 502 -13.65 6.07 -25.23
CA HIS A 502 -14.16 5.56 -26.50
C HIS A 502 -14.89 6.61 -27.35
N SER A 503 -15.34 7.72 -26.76
CA SER A 503 -15.93 8.85 -27.50
C SER A 503 -15.26 10.19 -27.20
N PHE A 504 -15.56 11.19 -28.03
CA PHE A 504 -15.13 12.57 -27.79
C PHE A 504 -15.77 13.17 -26.53
N TYR A 505 -16.99 12.74 -26.19
CA TYR A 505 -17.67 13.16 -24.98
C TYR A 505 -16.99 12.61 -23.72
N GLY A 506 -16.69 11.30 -23.69
CA GLY A 506 -15.96 10.69 -22.57
C GLY A 506 -14.57 11.32 -22.38
N PHE A 507 -13.87 11.62 -23.47
CA PHE A 507 -12.60 12.35 -23.40
C PHE A 507 -12.76 13.77 -22.82
N ALA A 508 -13.76 14.53 -23.28
CA ALA A 508 -14.02 15.88 -22.77
C ALA A 508 -14.36 15.87 -21.28
N PHE A 509 -15.21 14.92 -20.86
CA PHE A 509 -15.54 14.70 -19.46
C PHE A 509 -14.31 14.41 -18.61
N LEU A 510 -13.43 13.50 -19.03
CA LEU A 510 -12.21 13.17 -18.28
C LEU A 510 -11.31 14.38 -18.06
N VAL A 511 -11.11 15.19 -19.10
CA VAL A 511 -10.30 16.40 -19.03
C VAL A 511 -10.91 17.41 -18.05
N ASP A 512 -12.23 17.60 -18.10
CA ASP A 512 -12.94 18.51 -17.20
C ASP A 512 -12.93 18.02 -15.74
N TYR A 513 -13.27 16.74 -15.51
CA TYR A 513 -13.23 16.09 -14.20
C TYR A 513 -11.84 16.22 -13.55
N CYS A 514 -10.78 15.91 -14.30
CA CYS A 514 -9.42 15.99 -13.78
C CYS A 514 -9.05 17.45 -13.46
N ARG A 515 -9.40 18.40 -14.33
CA ARG A 515 -9.15 19.83 -14.12
C ARG A 515 -9.87 20.36 -12.88
N GLY A 516 -11.14 20.01 -12.70
CA GLY A 516 -11.95 20.43 -11.55
C GLY A 516 -11.41 19.94 -10.21
N ARG A 517 -10.58 18.89 -10.21
CA ARG A 517 -9.96 18.29 -9.02
C ARG A 517 -8.45 18.52 -8.91
N GLY A 518 -7.87 19.29 -9.83
CA GLY A 518 -6.42 19.52 -9.86
C GLY A 518 -5.59 18.28 -10.18
N ILE A 519 -6.20 17.26 -10.80
CA ILE A 519 -5.49 16.05 -11.27
C ILE A 519 -4.76 16.41 -12.57
N PRO A 520 -3.43 16.28 -12.65
CA PRO A 520 -2.70 16.55 -13.88
C PRO A 520 -3.13 15.62 -15.01
N VAL A 521 -3.30 16.18 -16.22
CA VAL A 521 -3.66 15.39 -17.41
C VAL A 521 -2.48 15.34 -18.40
N ARG A 522 -2.22 14.15 -18.91
CA ARG A 522 -1.32 13.87 -20.02
C ARG A 522 -2.03 13.00 -21.05
N VAL A 523 -1.94 13.37 -22.32
CA VAL A 523 -2.48 12.55 -23.41
C VAL A 523 -1.32 11.88 -24.11
N VAL A 524 -1.33 10.55 -24.16
CA VAL A 524 -0.27 9.76 -24.78
C VAL A 524 -0.85 8.98 -25.95
N GLY A 525 -0.27 9.18 -27.13
CA GLY A 525 -0.57 8.39 -28.33
C GLY A 525 0.20 7.06 -28.32
N ARG A 526 0.94 6.77 -29.39
CA ARG A 526 1.77 5.55 -29.50
C ARG A 526 3.10 5.58 -28.70
N GLY A 527 3.30 6.61 -27.88
CA GLY A 527 4.53 6.81 -27.10
C GLY A 527 5.82 6.86 -27.93
N SER A 528 5.75 7.32 -29.18
CA SER A 528 6.93 7.66 -29.98
C SER A 528 7.46 9.05 -29.60
N ASN A 529 8.77 9.27 -29.74
CA ASN A 529 9.45 10.50 -29.31
C ASN A 529 9.21 10.83 -27.81
N LEU A 530 9.02 9.79 -26.99
CA LEU A 530 8.70 9.90 -25.57
C LEU A 530 9.62 8.98 -24.76
N LEU A 531 10.19 9.52 -23.69
CA LEU A 531 10.85 8.79 -22.61
C LEU A 531 10.12 9.14 -21.31
N VAL A 532 9.62 8.12 -20.62
CA VAL A 532 8.97 8.30 -19.32
C VAL A 532 9.96 7.88 -18.24
N ARG A 533 10.13 8.69 -17.22
CA ARG A 533 11.03 8.40 -16.09
C ARG A 533 10.56 7.19 -15.27
N ASP A 534 11.46 6.63 -14.47
CA ASP A 534 11.19 5.40 -13.72
C ASP A 534 10.16 5.61 -12.60
N GLY A 535 10.08 6.82 -12.02
CA GLY A 535 9.01 7.21 -11.09
C GLY A 535 7.62 7.31 -11.73
N GLY A 536 7.53 7.30 -13.06
CA GLY A 536 6.26 7.28 -13.77
C GLY A 536 5.59 8.65 -13.92
N ILE A 537 4.34 8.66 -14.38
CA ILE A 537 3.54 9.86 -14.61
C ILE A 537 2.41 9.92 -13.58
N ARG A 538 2.46 10.94 -12.72
CA ARG A 538 1.39 11.30 -11.80
C ARG A 538 0.17 11.88 -12.52
N GLY A 539 -1.01 11.54 -12.03
CA GLY A 539 -2.30 11.97 -12.58
C GLY A 539 -2.78 11.10 -13.73
N ALA A 540 -3.71 11.65 -14.52
CA ALA A 540 -4.39 10.94 -15.58
C ALA A 540 -3.56 10.91 -16.87
N VAL A 541 -3.22 9.71 -17.31
CA VAL A 541 -2.65 9.43 -18.63
C VAL A 541 -3.76 8.89 -19.52
N ILE A 542 -4.29 9.77 -20.37
CA ILE A 542 -5.38 9.47 -21.29
C ILE A 542 -4.82 8.92 -22.60
N HIS A 543 -5.29 7.75 -23.01
CA HIS A 543 -4.88 7.05 -24.21
C HIS A 543 -6.08 6.89 -25.18
N PRO A 544 -6.36 7.89 -26.03
CA PRO A 544 -7.53 7.89 -26.91
C PRO A 544 -7.26 7.05 -28.16
N THR A 545 -7.40 5.73 -28.07
CA THR A 545 -7.20 4.83 -29.23
C THR A 545 -8.37 3.89 -29.54
N GLY A 546 -9.40 3.85 -28.68
CA GLY A 546 -10.65 3.12 -28.90
C GLY A 546 -11.74 3.94 -29.58
N GLY A 547 -12.82 3.27 -30.01
CA GLY A 547 -14.05 3.88 -30.53
C GLY A 547 -13.80 4.94 -31.62
N ALA A 548 -14.38 6.13 -31.44
CA ALA A 548 -14.31 7.25 -32.39
C ALA A 548 -12.86 7.68 -32.72
N PHE A 549 -11.92 7.46 -31.82
CA PHE A 549 -10.51 7.81 -32.04
C PHE A 549 -9.79 6.85 -33.00
N SER A 550 -10.35 5.66 -33.22
CA SER A 550 -9.76 4.60 -34.04
C SER A 550 -10.27 4.56 -35.50
N GLU A 551 -11.30 5.36 -35.79
CA GLU A 551 -12.05 5.33 -37.04
C GLU A 551 -11.34 6.08 -38.17
N VAL A 552 -11.45 5.53 -39.38
CA VAL A 552 -11.04 6.17 -40.63
C VAL A 552 -12.18 6.04 -41.62
N THR A 553 -12.67 7.15 -42.14
CA THR A 553 -13.75 7.19 -43.15
C THR A 553 -13.34 8.04 -44.34
N ILE A 554 -13.91 7.75 -45.51
CA ILE A 554 -13.66 8.49 -46.75
C ILE A 554 -15.00 8.99 -47.28
N ASP A 555 -15.08 10.28 -47.57
CA ASP A 555 -16.29 10.87 -48.14
C ASP A 555 -16.34 10.74 -49.67
N GLY A 556 -17.51 11.04 -50.27
CA GLY A 556 -17.71 11.00 -51.72
C GLY A 556 -16.88 12.01 -52.52
N LYS A 557 -16.11 12.89 -51.86
CA LYS A 557 -15.20 13.86 -52.48
C LYS A 557 -13.72 13.44 -52.34
N GLY A 558 -13.46 12.26 -51.77
CA GLY A 558 -12.10 11.74 -51.55
C GLY A 558 -11.38 12.38 -50.36
N MET A 559 -12.10 12.97 -49.42
CA MET A 559 -11.53 13.45 -48.15
C MET A 559 -11.46 12.30 -47.15
N VAL A 560 -10.32 12.19 -46.47
CA VAL A 560 -10.06 11.12 -45.48
C VAL A 560 -10.23 11.70 -44.09
N THR A 561 -11.25 11.27 -43.35
CA THR A 561 -11.44 11.64 -41.95
C THR A 561 -10.85 10.57 -41.05
N ALA A 562 -9.99 10.95 -40.09
CA ALA A 562 -9.31 10.01 -39.22
C ALA A 562 -9.25 10.52 -37.77
N GLY A 563 -9.69 9.67 -36.83
CA GLY A 563 -9.58 9.93 -35.39
C GLY A 563 -8.13 10.05 -34.92
N ALA A 564 -7.90 10.76 -33.81
CA ALA A 564 -6.54 11.03 -33.31
C ALA A 564 -5.75 9.77 -32.93
N GLY A 565 -6.44 8.68 -32.57
CA GLY A 565 -5.85 7.38 -32.24
C GLY A 565 -5.39 6.57 -33.46
N VAL A 566 -5.84 6.93 -34.67
CA VAL A 566 -5.53 6.21 -35.92
C VAL A 566 -4.04 6.16 -36.17
N ARG A 567 -3.49 4.96 -36.37
CA ARG A 567 -2.09 4.76 -36.76
C ARG A 567 -1.85 5.37 -38.15
N LEU A 568 -0.73 6.06 -38.32
CA LEU A 568 -0.36 6.69 -39.59
C LEU A 568 -0.34 5.70 -40.77
N LYS A 569 0.19 4.49 -40.53
CA LYS A 569 0.12 3.37 -41.48
C LYS A 569 -1.31 2.97 -41.88
N LYS A 570 -2.26 2.97 -40.93
CA LYS A 570 -3.67 2.63 -41.20
C LYS A 570 -4.29 3.69 -42.10
N LEU A 571 -4.08 4.97 -41.79
CA LEU A 571 -4.55 6.10 -42.60
C LEU A 571 -4.04 5.97 -44.05
N ALA A 572 -2.73 5.82 -44.22
CA ALA A 572 -2.14 5.69 -45.55
C ALA A 572 -2.70 4.47 -46.30
N SER A 573 -2.89 3.33 -45.62
CA SER A 573 -3.34 2.09 -46.25
C SER A 573 -4.80 2.18 -46.70
N VAL A 574 -5.66 2.79 -45.87
CA VAL A 574 -7.08 3.00 -46.21
C VAL A 574 -7.21 3.99 -47.37
N ALA A 575 -6.44 5.08 -47.33
CA ALA A 575 -6.41 6.06 -48.43
C ALA A 575 -5.94 5.42 -49.75
N GLY A 576 -4.83 4.67 -49.71
CA GLY A 576 -4.27 4.00 -50.88
C GLY A 576 -5.21 2.97 -51.50
N GLY A 577 -5.94 2.21 -50.68
CA GLY A 577 -6.96 1.26 -51.14
C GLY A 577 -8.13 1.90 -51.89
N HIS A 578 -8.36 3.20 -51.70
CA HIS A 578 -9.38 3.99 -52.38
C HIS A 578 -8.80 4.88 -53.50
N GLY A 579 -7.56 4.62 -53.94
CA GLY A 579 -6.91 5.40 -55.00
C GLY A 579 -6.49 6.81 -54.58
N ILE A 580 -6.36 7.06 -53.27
CA ILE A 580 -5.94 8.35 -52.72
C ILE A 580 -4.46 8.24 -52.30
N GLY A 581 -3.58 8.79 -53.12
CA GLY A 581 -2.14 8.89 -52.86
C GLY A 581 -1.73 10.14 -52.09
N GLY A 582 -0.43 10.25 -51.81
CA GLY A 582 0.19 11.35 -51.07
C GLY A 582 0.43 11.06 -49.59
N PHE A 583 -0.08 9.94 -49.07
CA PHE A 583 0.10 9.53 -47.67
C PHE A 583 1.22 8.49 -47.47
N GLU A 584 1.93 8.10 -48.52
CA GLU A 584 2.92 7.01 -48.48
C GLU A 584 4.12 7.31 -47.56
N TRP A 585 4.41 8.59 -47.31
CA TRP A 585 5.45 9.04 -46.36
C TRP A 585 5.13 8.64 -44.91
N MET A 586 3.86 8.39 -44.60
CA MET A 586 3.40 7.93 -43.29
C MET A 586 3.74 6.46 -43.03
N GLU A 587 4.10 5.69 -44.06
CA GLU A 587 4.49 4.30 -43.90
C GLU A 587 5.81 4.20 -43.10
N GLY A 588 5.81 3.28 -42.14
CA GLY A 588 6.96 3.05 -41.27
C GLY A 588 7.22 4.14 -40.22
N ILE A 589 6.39 5.19 -40.14
CA ILE A 589 6.43 6.16 -39.04
C ILE A 589 5.74 5.59 -37.81
N PRO A 590 6.45 5.38 -36.68
CA PRO A 590 5.81 4.99 -35.44
C PRO A 590 5.04 6.20 -34.89
N GLY A 591 3.71 6.18 -35.01
CA GLY A 591 2.87 7.28 -34.56
C GLY A 591 1.40 7.12 -34.93
N ASN A 592 0.59 8.04 -34.40
CA ASN A 592 -0.82 8.18 -34.72
C ASN A 592 -1.13 9.62 -35.19
N VAL A 593 -2.34 9.81 -35.71
CA VAL A 593 -2.83 11.10 -36.22
C VAL A 593 -2.69 12.21 -35.18
N GLY A 594 -3.07 11.98 -33.92
CA GLY A 594 -3.00 12.98 -32.85
C GLY A 594 -1.57 13.44 -32.57
N GLY A 595 -0.63 12.51 -32.43
CA GLY A 595 0.78 12.82 -32.27
C GLY A 595 1.38 13.53 -33.49
N ALA A 596 0.98 13.11 -34.70
CA ALA A 596 1.40 13.74 -35.94
C ALA A 596 0.90 15.18 -36.07
N LEU A 597 -0.35 15.45 -35.70
CA LEU A 597 -0.90 16.81 -35.63
C LEU A 597 -0.16 17.64 -34.58
N ARG A 598 0.01 17.13 -33.35
CA ARG A 598 0.68 17.86 -32.26
C ARG A 598 2.12 18.26 -32.62
N MET A 599 2.82 17.39 -33.32
CA MET A 599 4.20 17.61 -33.73
C MET A 599 4.33 18.14 -35.16
N ASN A 600 3.24 18.41 -35.90
CA ASN A 600 3.33 18.59 -37.36
C ASN A 600 4.34 17.61 -38.00
N ALA A 601 4.20 16.32 -37.69
CA ALA A 601 5.19 15.32 -38.04
C ALA A 601 5.39 15.27 -39.57
N GLY A 602 6.61 15.03 -40.01
CA GLY A 602 6.92 15.01 -41.44
C GLY A 602 8.04 14.04 -41.77
N ALA A 603 8.00 13.51 -42.98
CA ALA A 603 9.07 12.72 -43.57
C ALA A 603 9.06 12.91 -45.10
N MET A 604 10.23 12.71 -45.71
CA MET A 604 10.37 12.71 -47.18
C MET A 604 9.90 14.02 -47.86
N GLY A 605 10.01 15.15 -47.14
CA GLY A 605 9.64 16.47 -47.65
C GLY A 605 8.15 16.80 -47.58
N VAL A 606 7.35 15.99 -46.88
CA VAL A 606 5.93 16.24 -46.61
C VAL A 606 5.72 16.31 -45.10
N GLU A 607 4.94 17.27 -44.65
CA GLU A 607 4.50 17.44 -43.26
C GLU A 607 3.00 17.14 -43.12
N THR A 608 2.57 16.83 -41.89
CA THR A 608 1.17 16.48 -41.60
C THR A 608 0.22 17.59 -42.07
N PHE A 609 0.53 18.85 -41.76
CA PHE A 609 -0.32 19.99 -42.10
C PHE A 609 -0.31 20.41 -43.58
N ASP A 610 0.51 19.78 -44.42
CA ASP A 610 0.42 19.93 -45.88
C ASP A 610 -0.83 19.24 -46.45
N GLN A 611 -1.40 18.29 -45.71
CA GLN A 611 -2.53 17.47 -46.13
C GLN A 611 -3.78 17.68 -45.26
N VAL A 612 -3.69 18.41 -44.15
CA VAL A 612 -4.83 18.71 -43.27
C VAL A 612 -5.75 19.72 -43.94
N VAL A 613 -7.05 19.42 -43.95
CA VAL A 613 -8.13 20.34 -44.36
C VAL A 613 -8.73 21.02 -43.14
N ARG A 614 -9.06 20.25 -42.09
CA ARG A 614 -9.60 20.76 -40.84
C ARG A 614 -9.31 19.79 -39.69
N VAL A 615 -9.35 20.30 -38.46
CA VAL A 615 -9.09 19.52 -37.25
C VAL A 615 -10.17 19.82 -36.22
N THR A 616 -10.67 18.77 -35.57
CA THR A 616 -11.59 18.87 -34.43
C THR A 616 -10.78 18.78 -33.13
N PHE A 617 -10.96 19.75 -32.25
CA PHE A 617 -10.26 19.90 -30.99
C PHE A 617 -11.22 19.87 -29.81
N LEU A 618 -10.74 19.40 -28.67
CA LEU A 618 -11.23 19.86 -27.37
C LEU A 618 -10.43 21.12 -26.99
N ASP A 619 -11.11 22.24 -26.85
CA ASP A 619 -10.49 23.50 -26.49
C ASP A 619 -10.24 23.64 -24.98
N GLU A 620 -9.42 24.62 -24.60
CA GLU A 620 -9.13 24.94 -23.20
C GLU A 620 -10.38 25.14 -22.34
N ASP A 621 -11.46 25.68 -22.91
CA ASP A 621 -12.74 25.90 -22.23
C ASP A 621 -13.61 24.64 -22.12
N GLY A 622 -13.11 23.48 -22.59
CA GLY A 622 -13.83 22.20 -22.52
C GLY A 622 -14.83 21.98 -23.65
N VAL A 623 -14.93 22.89 -24.62
CA VAL A 623 -15.87 22.78 -25.74
C VAL A 623 -15.18 22.16 -26.95
N ILE A 624 -15.88 21.27 -27.65
CA ILE A 624 -15.38 20.65 -28.88
C ILE A 624 -15.67 21.55 -30.06
N ARG A 625 -14.64 21.92 -30.83
CA ARG A 625 -14.74 22.79 -32.01
C ARG A 625 -13.92 22.26 -33.18
N THR A 626 -14.37 22.55 -34.39
CA THR A 626 -13.62 22.27 -35.62
C THR A 626 -13.05 23.56 -36.18
N ARG A 627 -11.78 23.55 -36.56
CA ARG A 627 -11.10 24.68 -37.23
C ARG A 627 -10.55 24.22 -38.57
N GLU A 628 -10.69 25.06 -39.58
CA GLU A 628 -10.12 24.85 -40.91
C GLU A 628 -8.60 25.05 -40.88
N ARG A 629 -7.90 24.54 -41.89
CA ARG A 629 -6.43 24.55 -41.96
C ARG A 629 -5.86 25.96 -41.84
N GLU A 630 -6.51 26.93 -42.44
CA GLU A 630 -6.07 28.33 -42.50
C GLU A 630 -6.09 28.99 -41.11
N GLU A 631 -6.87 28.44 -40.16
CA GLU A 631 -6.99 28.93 -38.79
C GLU A 631 -5.94 28.33 -37.85
N ILE A 632 -5.02 27.48 -38.34
CA ILE A 632 -4.03 26.75 -37.54
C ILE A 632 -2.59 27.11 -37.97
N VAL A 633 -1.80 27.65 -37.05
CA VAL A 633 -0.39 28.01 -37.30
C VAL A 633 0.53 26.81 -37.01
N ALA A 634 0.81 26.03 -38.06
CA ALA A 634 1.79 24.94 -38.02
C ALA A 634 3.20 25.43 -38.38
N LYS A 635 4.18 25.10 -37.53
CA LYS A 635 5.62 25.28 -37.76
C LYS A 635 6.32 23.92 -37.70
N TYR A 636 7.58 23.85 -38.13
CA TYR A 636 8.39 22.64 -38.00
C TYR A 636 8.37 22.12 -36.55
N ARG A 637 7.91 20.89 -36.37
CA ARG A 637 7.79 20.20 -35.08
C ARG A 637 6.95 20.90 -34.00
N ASN A 638 6.10 21.86 -34.38
CA ASN A 638 5.39 22.68 -33.40
C ASN A 638 4.10 23.27 -33.97
N VAL A 639 2.97 22.93 -33.34
CA VAL A 639 1.66 23.56 -33.58
C VAL A 639 1.22 24.23 -32.29
N ALA A 640 1.14 25.56 -32.29
CA ALA A 640 1.01 26.34 -31.06
C ALA A 640 -0.36 26.15 -30.39
N GLU A 641 -1.41 26.10 -31.20
CA GLU A 641 -2.81 25.90 -30.79
C GLU A 641 -2.99 24.53 -30.16
N LEU A 642 -2.27 23.53 -30.66
CA LEU A 642 -2.27 22.20 -30.08
C LEU A 642 -1.49 22.11 -28.79
N ARG A 643 -0.81 23.15 -28.32
CA ARG A 643 -0.11 23.12 -27.01
C ARG A 643 -1.07 23.01 -25.85
N ARG A 644 -2.22 23.68 -25.97
CA ARG A 644 -3.22 23.82 -24.90
C ARG A 644 -4.58 23.21 -25.24
N ASN A 645 -4.82 22.88 -26.50
CA ASN A 645 -6.00 22.15 -26.97
C ASN A 645 -5.63 20.69 -27.32
N PHE A 646 -6.61 19.79 -27.37
CA PHE A 646 -6.39 18.38 -27.71
C PHE A 646 -7.02 18.04 -29.06
N ALA A 647 -6.24 17.55 -30.03
CA ALA A 647 -6.79 17.03 -31.28
C ALA A 647 -7.58 15.74 -31.03
N LEU A 648 -8.81 15.68 -31.53
CA LEU A 648 -9.70 14.52 -31.43
C LEU A 648 -9.81 13.78 -32.77
N GLN A 649 -9.81 14.52 -33.88
CA GLN A 649 -9.93 14.01 -35.25
C GLN A 649 -9.41 15.03 -36.25
N ALA A 650 -8.99 14.59 -37.43
CA ALA A 650 -8.68 15.48 -38.55
C ALA A 650 -9.23 14.96 -39.88
N VAL A 651 -9.49 15.88 -40.80
CA VAL A 651 -9.82 15.61 -42.19
C VAL A 651 -8.60 15.92 -43.05
N PHE A 652 -8.24 15.00 -43.92
CA PHE A 652 -7.08 15.09 -44.81
C PHE A 652 -7.49 15.05 -46.28
N LYS A 653 -6.68 15.68 -47.12
CA LYS A 653 -6.81 15.66 -48.58
C LYS A 653 -5.57 15.07 -49.22
N GLY A 654 -5.76 13.95 -49.91
CA GLY A 654 -4.72 13.35 -50.76
C GLY A 654 -4.87 13.74 -52.22
N LYS A 655 -4.15 13.05 -53.09
CA LYS A 655 -4.24 13.19 -54.55
C LYS A 655 -4.73 11.89 -55.16
N ALA A 656 -5.74 11.95 -56.02
CA ALA A 656 -6.16 10.79 -56.78
C ALA A 656 -4.99 10.26 -57.63
N ASP A 657 -4.70 8.97 -57.56
CA ASP A 657 -3.62 8.33 -58.33
C ASP A 657 -3.94 6.85 -58.57
N LYS A 658 -3.23 6.24 -59.53
CA LYS A 658 -3.37 4.83 -59.84
C LYS A 658 -2.81 3.95 -58.70
N PRO A 659 -3.47 2.83 -58.36
CA PRO A 659 -3.01 1.93 -57.29
C PRO A 659 -1.56 1.48 -57.43
N GLU A 660 -1.06 1.29 -58.67
CA GLU A 660 0.31 0.85 -58.93
C GLU A 660 1.34 1.93 -58.52
N ASN A 661 1.02 3.20 -58.76
CA ASN A 661 1.89 4.33 -58.41
C ASN A 661 1.98 4.51 -56.89
N ILE A 662 0.83 4.38 -56.21
CA ILE A 662 0.73 4.45 -54.74
C ILE A 662 1.54 3.30 -54.14
N LYS A 663 1.34 2.07 -54.63
CA LYS A 663 2.07 0.90 -54.16
C LYS A 663 3.59 1.04 -54.33
N LYS A 664 4.04 1.55 -55.49
CA LYS A 664 5.47 1.79 -55.71
C LYS A 664 6.06 2.78 -54.70
N ARG A 665 5.43 3.95 -54.51
CA ARG A 665 5.89 4.94 -53.52
C ARG A 665 5.88 4.40 -52.09
N TRP A 666 4.93 3.53 -51.80
CA TRP A 666 4.84 2.83 -50.51
C TRP A 666 6.06 1.93 -50.28
N GLU A 667 6.41 1.10 -51.27
CA GLU A 667 7.57 0.21 -51.23
C GLU A 667 8.87 1.01 -51.08
N ASP A 668 9.03 2.08 -51.88
CA ASP A 668 10.18 2.99 -51.81
C ASP A 668 10.34 3.62 -50.41
N SER A 669 9.23 4.10 -49.84
CA SER A 669 9.18 4.71 -48.50
C SER A 669 9.63 3.73 -47.41
N ARG A 670 9.14 2.49 -47.49
CA ARG A 670 9.45 1.41 -46.56
C ARG A 670 10.91 0.98 -46.64
N GLU A 671 11.45 0.79 -47.84
CA GLU A 671 12.86 0.40 -48.02
C GLU A 671 13.82 1.47 -47.51
N LYS A 672 13.54 2.74 -47.83
CA LYS A 672 14.36 3.86 -47.35
C LYS A 672 14.45 3.92 -45.83
N ARG A 673 13.33 3.68 -45.12
CA ARG A 673 13.32 3.64 -43.66
C ARG A 673 14.10 2.46 -43.10
N LYS A 674 13.89 1.26 -43.63
CA LYS A 674 14.56 0.04 -43.17
C LYS A 674 16.08 0.16 -43.22
N ASN A 675 16.61 0.86 -44.22
CA ASN A 675 18.05 0.99 -44.42
C ASN A 675 18.70 2.17 -43.66
N SER A 676 17.91 3.14 -43.16
CA SER A 676 18.45 4.37 -42.57
C SER A 676 18.25 4.51 -41.06
N GLN A 677 17.45 3.64 -40.44
CA GLN A 677 17.12 3.71 -39.02
C GLN A 677 17.22 2.32 -38.36
N PRO A 678 17.59 2.26 -37.07
CA PRO A 678 17.65 0.99 -36.36
C PRO A 678 16.26 0.36 -36.22
N ILE A 679 16.22 -0.98 -36.24
CA ILE A 679 15.01 -1.77 -36.00
C ILE A 679 14.73 -1.91 -34.49
N ALA A 680 15.76 -1.77 -33.65
CA ALA A 680 15.65 -1.91 -32.20
C ALA A 680 14.77 -0.84 -31.55
N ALA A 681 14.23 -1.16 -30.36
CA ALA A 681 13.36 -0.28 -29.60
C ALA A 681 14.08 1.03 -29.26
N SER A 682 13.51 2.16 -29.68
CA SER A 682 14.06 3.50 -29.47
C SER A 682 12.95 4.55 -29.41
N ALA A 683 13.27 5.72 -28.88
CA ALA A 683 12.37 6.88 -28.89
C ALA A 683 12.41 7.65 -30.23
N GLY A 684 13.27 7.25 -31.18
CA GLY A 684 13.58 8.03 -32.39
C GLY A 684 14.88 8.82 -32.22
N CYS A 685 15.01 9.92 -32.96
CA CYS A 685 16.13 10.84 -32.83
C CYS A 685 16.16 11.45 -31.42
N ILE A 686 17.27 11.26 -30.71
CA ILE A 686 17.46 11.72 -29.33
C ILE A 686 17.69 13.23 -29.28
N PHE A 687 18.50 13.76 -30.20
CA PHE A 687 18.90 15.16 -30.23
C PHE A 687 18.36 15.87 -31.47
N LYS A 688 18.07 17.17 -31.31
CA LYS A 688 17.82 18.06 -32.45
C LYS A 688 19.11 18.25 -33.24
N ASN A 689 19.01 18.50 -34.53
CA ASN A 689 20.19 18.84 -35.33
C ASN A 689 20.68 20.26 -35.00
N PRO A 690 21.97 20.43 -34.63
CA PRO A 690 22.64 21.73 -34.66
C PRO A 690 22.59 22.35 -36.07
N GLU A 691 22.73 23.68 -36.17
CA GLU A 691 22.63 24.40 -37.44
C GLU A 691 23.65 23.96 -38.49
N TYR A 692 24.86 23.57 -38.06
CA TYR A 692 25.99 23.30 -38.95
C TYR A 692 26.33 21.81 -39.11
N ILE A 693 25.76 20.92 -38.29
CA ILE A 693 26.01 19.48 -38.38
C ILE A 693 24.78 18.70 -37.94
N ALA A 694 24.48 17.60 -38.63
CA ALA A 694 23.45 16.68 -38.18
C ALA A 694 23.89 15.98 -36.88
N ALA A 695 23.01 15.89 -35.89
CA ALA A 695 23.35 15.35 -34.57
C ALA A 695 23.91 13.92 -34.67
N GLY A 696 23.35 13.08 -35.53
CA GLY A 696 23.87 11.73 -35.76
C GLY A 696 25.31 11.71 -36.28
N ARG A 697 25.66 12.61 -37.21
CA ARG A 697 27.05 12.72 -37.70
C ARG A 697 27.98 13.26 -36.64
N LEU A 698 27.49 14.16 -35.78
CA LEU A 698 28.27 14.67 -34.65
C LEU A 698 28.63 13.53 -33.69
N VAL A 699 27.63 12.75 -33.26
CA VAL A 699 27.84 11.60 -32.36
C VAL A 699 28.74 10.54 -33.00
N ASP A 700 28.54 10.22 -34.29
CA ASP A 700 29.41 9.31 -35.04
C ASP A 700 30.86 9.81 -35.07
N SER A 701 31.08 11.12 -35.29
CA SER A 701 32.42 11.72 -35.35
C SER A 701 33.16 11.77 -34.01
N MET A 702 32.44 11.57 -32.90
CA MET A 702 33.01 11.41 -31.55
C MET A 702 33.28 9.93 -31.22
N GLY A 703 32.97 9.00 -32.14
CA GLY A 703 33.22 7.58 -31.94
C GLY A 703 32.28 6.91 -30.92
N LEU A 704 31.11 7.49 -30.66
CA LEU A 704 30.22 7.04 -29.59
C LEU A 704 29.24 5.93 -29.99
N LYS A 705 29.23 5.49 -31.25
CA LYS A 705 28.44 4.34 -31.68
C LYS A 705 28.82 3.09 -30.87
N GLY A 706 27.83 2.33 -30.44
CA GLY A 706 28.04 1.15 -29.59
C GLY A 706 28.33 1.44 -28.13
N THR A 707 28.48 2.71 -27.72
CA THR A 707 28.70 3.07 -26.31
C THR A 707 27.45 2.71 -25.50
N THR A 708 27.65 2.07 -24.35
CA THR A 708 26.58 1.59 -23.48
C THR A 708 26.58 2.28 -22.12
N HIS A 709 25.41 2.32 -21.49
CA HIS A 709 25.21 2.62 -20.09
C HIS A 709 24.07 1.74 -19.58
N GLY A 710 24.36 0.80 -18.68
CA GLY A 710 23.42 -0.26 -18.32
C GLY A 710 22.95 -1.04 -19.56
N ASN A 711 21.63 -1.14 -19.76
CA ASN A 711 21.04 -1.78 -20.95
C ASN A 711 20.68 -0.80 -22.08
N ALA A 712 21.05 0.48 -21.95
CA ALA A 712 20.91 1.49 -23.00
C ALA A 712 22.19 1.59 -23.84
N ALA A 713 22.06 1.76 -25.15
CA ALA A 713 23.21 1.86 -26.06
C ALA A 713 23.00 2.86 -27.20
N VAL A 714 24.06 3.52 -27.64
CA VAL A 714 24.05 4.30 -28.89
C VAL A 714 24.02 3.34 -30.08
N SER A 715 23.08 3.53 -30.99
CA SER A 715 22.89 2.64 -32.15
C SER A 715 24.09 2.65 -33.09
N GLU A 716 24.56 1.45 -33.45
CA GLU A 716 25.56 1.22 -34.49
C GLU A 716 25.11 1.70 -35.88
N THR A 717 23.80 1.68 -36.14
CA THR A 717 23.23 2.13 -37.41
C THR A 717 23.27 3.65 -37.52
N HIS A 718 22.87 4.37 -36.47
CA HIS A 718 22.74 5.83 -36.51
C HIS A 718 23.01 6.45 -35.14
N GLY A 719 24.06 7.26 -34.98
CA GLY A 719 24.48 7.81 -33.68
C GLY A 719 23.52 8.81 -33.01
N ASN A 720 22.35 9.10 -33.61
CA ASN A 720 21.32 9.93 -32.96
C ASN A 720 20.21 9.07 -32.35
N PHE A 721 20.38 7.76 -32.32
CA PHE A 721 19.41 6.82 -31.75
C PHE A 721 20.06 6.15 -30.56
N ILE A 722 19.38 6.21 -29.42
CA ILE A 722 19.64 5.32 -28.30
C ILE A 722 18.64 4.18 -28.38
N ILE A 723 19.14 2.96 -28.23
CA ILE A 723 18.35 1.74 -28.28
C ILE A 723 18.30 1.08 -26.89
N ASN A 724 17.17 0.47 -26.59
CA ASN A 724 17.01 -0.42 -25.45
C ASN A 724 17.48 -1.82 -25.88
N GLN A 725 18.54 -2.35 -25.25
CA GLN A 725 19.07 -3.68 -25.52
C GLN A 725 18.30 -4.80 -24.79
N GLY A 726 17.26 -4.43 -24.03
CA GLY A 726 16.45 -5.32 -23.21
C GLY A 726 16.63 -4.97 -21.74
N GLY A 727 15.58 -4.45 -21.11
CA GLY A 727 15.58 -4.13 -19.68
C GLY A 727 16.18 -2.77 -19.31
N ALA A 728 16.39 -1.86 -20.27
CA ALA A 728 16.86 -0.52 -19.96
C ALA A 728 15.88 0.25 -19.06
N THR A 729 16.41 0.97 -18.07
CA THR A 729 15.65 1.94 -17.28
C THR A 729 15.67 3.32 -17.94
N ALA A 730 14.76 4.19 -17.54
CA ALA A 730 14.75 5.55 -18.04
C ALA A 730 15.99 6.33 -17.54
N THR A 731 16.41 6.05 -16.31
CA THR A 731 17.62 6.61 -15.70
C THR A 731 18.85 6.28 -16.53
N GLU A 732 19.05 5.00 -16.90
CA GLU A 732 20.18 4.57 -17.73
C GLU A 732 20.22 5.30 -19.09
N VAL A 733 19.04 5.48 -19.71
CA VAL A 733 18.93 6.22 -20.98
C VAL A 733 19.28 7.69 -20.79
N LEU A 734 18.83 8.32 -19.71
CA LEU A 734 19.10 9.73 -19.42
C LEU A 734 20.58 9.97 -19.11
N GLU A 735 21.22 9.09 -18.34
CA GLU A 735 22.65 9.17 -18.03
C GLU A 735 23.50 9.03 -19.30
N LEU A 736 23.11 8.15 -20.23
CA LEU A 736 23.75 8.06 -21.53
C LEU A 736 23.55 9.34 -22.37
N ILE A 737 22.35 9.92 -22.36
CA ILE A 737 22.06 11.21 -23.03
C ILE A 737 22.97 12.31 -22.49
N ASP A 738 23.10 12.43 -21.17
CA ASP A 738 23.90 13.47 -20.54
C ASP A 738 25.40 13.26 -20.74
N SER A 739 25.88 12.01 -20.77
CA SER A 739 27.24 11.67 -21.18
C SER A 739 27.54 12.14 -22.61
N ILE A 740 26.65 11.88 -23.57
CA ILE A 740 26.81 12.33 -24.97
C ILE A 740 26.84 13.86 -25.05
N LYS A 741 25.95 14.55 -24.32
CA LYS A 741 25.91 16.03 -24.28
C LYS A 741 27.19 16.61 -23.69
N ALA A 742 27.69 16.03 -22.61
CA ALA A 742 28.95 16.45 -21.98
C ALA A 742 30.13 16.32 -22.96
N GLN A 743 30.24 15.19 -23.66
CA GLN A 743 31.30 14.96 -24.65
C GLN A 743 31.16 15.87 -25.87
N ALA A 744 29.94 16.14 -26.36
CA ALA A 744 29.72 17.09 -27.44
C ALA A 744 30.16 18.51 -27.07
N LYS A 745 29.90 18.92 -25.81
CA LYS A 745 30.33 20.21 -25.29
C LYS A 745 31.84 20.28 -25.12
N GLU A 746 32.47 19.24 -24.60
CA GLU A 746 33.90 19.20 -24.33
C GLU A 746 34.75 19.07 -25.62
N GLN A 747 34.43 18.10 -26.47
CA GLN A 747 35.26 17.79 -27.64
C GLN A 747 34.95 18.66 -28.85
N ARG A 748 33.71 19.16 -28.95
CA ARG A 748 33.19 19.80 -30.16
C ARG A 748 32.56 21.18 -29.90
N TYR A 749 32.51 21.64 -28.65
CA TYR A 749 31.91 22.93 -28.26
C TYR A 749 30.45 23.07 -28.72
N VAL A 750 29.71 21.96 -28.74
CA VAL A 750 28.29 21.93 -29.14
C VAL A 750 27.41 21.64 -27.94
N ASP A 751 26.51 22.56 -27.62
CA ASP A 751 25.42 22.30 -26.67
C ASP A 751 24.28 21.54 -27.39
N LEU A 752 24.26 20.22 -27.23
CA LEU A 752 23.20 19.37 -27.79
C LEU A 752 21.89 19.51 -27.00
N GLU A 753 20.80 19.79 -27.72
CA GLU A 753 19.45 19.82 -27.17
C GLU A 753 18.70 18.51 -27.42
N THR A 754 17.97 18.02 -26.40
CA THR A 754 17.11 16.84 -26.54
C THR A 754 15.87 17.14 -27.38
N GLU A 755 15.55 16.20 -28.27
CA GLU A 755 14.36 16.21 -29.12
C GLU A 755 13.25 15.32 -28.53
N VAL A 756 13.63 14.23 -27.89
CA VAL A 756 12.73 13.33 -27.16
C VAL A 756 12.08 14.08 -26.00
N LYS A 757 10.77 13.87 -25.81
CA LYS A 757 10.05 14.40 -24.67
C LYS A 757 10.30 13.52 -23.45
N ILE A 758 10.80 14.11 -22.37
CA ILE A 758 11.01 13.46 -21.09
C ILE A 758 9.84 13.82 -20.18
N LEU A 759 9.10 12.84 -19.68
CA LEU A 759 7.96 13.02 -18.78
C LEU A 759 8.13 12.20 -17.51
N GLY A 760 7.43 12.61 -16.45
CA GLY A 760 7.36 11.87 -15.20
C GLY A 760 8.28 12.40 -14.12
N GLU A 761 8.33 11.67 -13.01
CA GLU A 761 9.06 12.02 -11.79
C GLU A 761 10.44 11.37 -11.77
N GLU A 762 11.43 12.05 -11.18
CA GLU A 762 12.81 11.53 -11.10
C GLU A 762 12.89 10.39 -10.09
N GLU A 763 12.28 10.58 -8.93
CA GLU A 763 12.17 9.56 -7.90
C GLU A 763 10.76 8.99 -7.88
N PRO A 764 10.61 7.68 -7.68
CA PRO A 764 9.32 7.11 -7.34
C PRO A 764 8.86 7.72 -6.01
N THR A 765 7.75 8.44 -6.02
CA THR A 765 7.18 8.90 -4.76
C THR A 765 6.43 7.75 -4.14
N PHE A 766 6.81 7.42 -2.91
CA PHE A 766 5.83 6.92 -1.99
C PHE A 766 4.95 8.13 -1.60
#